data_AF-A0A7V8E516-F1
#
_entry.id   AF-A0A7V8E516-F1
#
_cell.length_a   1.000
_cell.length_b   1.000
_cell.length_c   1.000
_cell.angle_alpha   90.00
_cell.angle_beta   90.00
_cell.angle_gamma   90.00
#
_symmetry.space_group_name_H-M   'P 1'
#
loop_
_entity.id
_entity.type
_entity.pdbx_description
1 polymer ?
#
loop_
_entity_poly.entity_id
_entity_poly.type
_entity_poly.pdbx_seq_one_letter_code
_entity_poly.pdbx_strand_id
1 'polypeptide(L)'
;DAAIARGDGAGALAAFDRAVAEDPAFGRAWAGRGYAKARTGRLPASLEDYGVAIQLEPANLQFRIRRHSTYAGLDLWTEAEEEMSGLLKAQLGNPDFIALLGMDLLHLGRVDEGLELQRAAAAKGGARVNLVWQAQVAKGDWAEVEREIKGVLGSGSVQLGIHLQMVIALVELGRFDDARVAVKAAEARATGNIEPALSRAYLASTPEAGADFDTEGALRAIHSIEGQQLAHVIHAEARALFLAGRDREALDFLATRGRRTAFESLFWMGAAQWRLGMLAEARATLSDAWRLNPYLEAHAKRIAGLGPFAAEIAASLKAEAGPEVDRAGLRRELGTHLFTIAEIETMVRRYQFRRAADEYALLLPTLKSNVRRAEVEARLPEVRGMAGALESLLKAIGTASFVHKFKFGSVELTIQSADAAAFKFTIPKGEGRFPWAYLDVALFCELVQRAEPATEGLLGLGCLAWDAGDRPLAVKLFEEAVKRKAGLRGGVDAFVARRRGVPVPAGGFVLYRGAYATTEEKANLEKGLVLFEGKWVPREDREKLAKGQIQIAGKWVPGDEAELTRRGYRKVDGKWMSREDYDAMRGEWVGATVEETAHATIRTNAGDAFAKELGALIEAAWPEYRKFYGGEEPKFAPGKKMTLYAFKGYEDYRKYCVETKADDHLNAAGFARSDSDVVAGWNKTGDRQQFLQTMVHEGAHLYYFRVAPAARPPSWHAEGMATYFEGFNWDGKSWRFNFLSESRIPFVRNAVAAGKHIPLKDVFSGDALALINSDHNKALLFYAECWSLNLFLTQTDRKEYRDGYLAYRKAVQEGKAATLGEFVKDIGKLETDWKLFVGGL
;
A
#
# COMPACT_ATOMS: atom_id res chain seq x y z
N ASP A 1 -11.33 -16.05 -64.81
CA ASP A 1 -11.13 -17.41 -64.23
C ASP A 1 -9.83 -18.09 -64.61
N ALA A 2 -9.49 -18.31 -65.88
CA ALA A 2 -8.24 -18.99 -66.25
C ALA A 2 -6.96 -18.28 -65.74
N ALA A 3 -6.95 -16.94 -65.69
CA ALA A 3 -5.85 -16.17 -65.09
C ALA A 3 -5.75 -16.38 -63.55
N ILE A 4 -6.88 -16.45 -62.85
CA ILE A 4 -6.94 -16.79 -61.42
C ILE A 4 -6.33 -18.17 -61.17
N ALA A 5 -6.71 -19.18 -61.97
CA ALA A 5 -6.23 -20.55 -61.81
C ALA A 5 -4.71 -20.68 -62.01
N ARG A 6 -4.11 -19.79 -62.81
CA ARG A 6 -2.66 -19.70 -63.02
C ARG A 6 -1.94 -18.82 -61.99
N GLY A 7 -2.65 -18.22 -61.04
CA GLY A 7 -2.09 -17.29 -60.07
C GLY A 7 -1.78 -15.90 -60.61
N ASP A 8 -2.13 -15.60 -61.87
CA ASP A 8 -1.92 -14.30 -62.52
C ASP A 8 -2.98 -13.28 -62.05
N GLY A 9 -2.70 -12.66 -60.90
CA GLY A 9 -3.59 -11.68 -60.28
C GLY A 9 -3.75 -10.39 -61.10
N ALA A 10 -2.70 -9.94 -61.80
CA ALA A 10 -2.73 -8.74 -62.62
C ALA A 10 -3.54 -8.95 -63.90
N GLY A 11 -3.33 -10.08 -64.59
CA GLY A 11 -4.12 -10.46 -65.77
C GLY A 11 -5.59 -10.75 -65.42
N ALA A 12 -5.85 -11.32 -64.24
CA ALA A 12 -7.21 -11.48 -63.73
C ALA A 12 -7.88 -10.11 -63.50
N LEU A 13 -7.20 -9.16 -62.86
CA LEU A 13 -7.73 -7.82 -62.61
C LEU A 13 -8.09 -7.10 -63.92
N ALA A 14 -7.17 -7.09 -64.90
CA ALA A 14 -7.42 -6.46 -66.21
C ALA A 14 -8.57 -7.12 -66.99
N ALA A 15 -8.75 -8.44 -66.86
CA ALA A 15 -9.87 -9.14 -67.47
C ALA A 15 -11.22 -8.75 -66.81
N PHE A 16 -11.26 -8.68 -65.48
CA PHE A 16 -12.48 -8.30 -64.77
C PHE A 16 -12.80 -6.80 -64.86
N ASP A 17 -11.81 -5.92 -64.98
CA ASP A 17 -12.05 -4.51 -65.27
C ASP A 17 -12.78 -4.31 -66.60
N ARG A 18 -12.41 -5.07 -67.64
CA ARG A 18 -13.15 -5.07 -68.91
C ARG A 18 -14.56 -5.64 -68.76
N ALA A 19 -14.69 -6.77 -68.06
CA ALA A 19 -16.00 -7.39 -67.85
C ALA A 19 -16.99 -6.47 -67.11
N VAL A 20 -16.53 -5.74 -66.09
CA VAL A 20 -17.34 -4.76 -65.36
C VAL A 20 -17.69 -3.54 -66.22
N ALA A 21 -16.81 -3.13 -67.14
CA ALA A 21 -17.08 -2.03 -68.06
C ALA A 21 -18.10 -2.41 -69.15
N GLU A 22 -18.07 -3.67 -69.62
CA GLU A 22 -18.99 -4.19 -70.63
C GLU A 22 -20.39 -4.48 -70.06
N ASP A 23 -20.48 -5.10 -68.88
CA ASP A 23 -21.73 -5.34 -68.18
C ASP A 23 -21.64 -4.96 -66.69
N PRO A 24 -21.97 -3.71 -66.35
CA PRO A 24 -21.98 -3.25 -64.96
C PRO A 24 -23.01 -3.95 -64.07
N ALA A 25 -24.02 -4.63 -64.64
CA ALA A 25 -25.04 -5.35 -63.87
C ALA A 25 -24.65 -6.80 -63.55
N PHE A 26 -23.53 -7.29 -64.10
CA PHE A 26 -23.08 -8.66 -63.88
C PHE A 26 -22.32 -8.82 -62.54
N GLY A 27 -23.05 -9.18 -61.48
CA GLY A 27 -22.51 -9.30 -60.11
C GLY A 27 -21.28 -10.21 -59.99
N ARG A 28 -21.22 -11.32 -60.74
CA ARG A 28 -20.03 -12.20 -60.78
C ARG A 28 -18.77 -11.52 -61.32
N ALA A 29 -18.86 -10.58 -62.26
CA ALA A 29 -17.69 -9.84 -62.74
C ALA A 29 -17.12 -8.91 -61.65
N TRP A 30 -18.00 -8.24 -60.89
CA TRP A 30 -17.61 -7.45 -59.72
C TRP A 30 -16.94 -8.32 -58.64
N ALA A 31 -17.52 -9.47 -58.31
CA ALA A 31 -16.92 -10.40 -57.35
C ALA A 31 -15.59 -10.97 -57.83
N GLY A 32 -15.47 -11.28 -59.12
CA GLY A 32 -14.21 -11.70 -59.75
C GLY A 32 -13.13 -10.63 -59.67
N ARG A 33 -13.50 -9.35 -59.89
CA ARG A 33 -12.61 -8.21 -59.73
C ARG A 33 -12.18 -8.03 -58.27
N GLY A 34 -13.13 -8.09 -57.33
CA GLY A 34 -12.83 -8.05 -55.90
C GLY A 34 -11.84 -9.14 -55.50
N TYR A 35 -12.03 -10.36 -55.99
CA TYR A 35 -11.09 -11.46 -55.73
C TYR A 35 -9.69 -11.21 -56.31
N ALA A 36 -9.60 -10.70 -57.55
CA ALA A 36 -8.31 -10.34 -58.15
C ALA A 36 -7.62 -9.20 -57.39
N LYS A 37 -8.37 -8.18 -56.93
CA LYS A 37 -7.88 -7.11 -56.07
C LYS A 37 -7.37 -7.64 -54.73
N ALA A 38 -8.11 -8.55 -54.08
CA ALA A 38 -7.69 -9.16 -52.82
C ALA A 38 -6.39 -9.96 -52.98
N ARG A 39 -6.28 -10.76 -54.06
CA ARG A 39 -5.08 -11.54 -54.41
C ARG A 39 -3.86 -10.67 -54.72
N THR A 40 -4.07 -9.43 -55.14
CA THR A 40 -3.00 -8.45 -55.44
C THR A 40 -2.76 -7.47 -54.29
N GLY A 41 -3.28 -7.76 -53.08
CA GLY A 41 -3.07 -6.96 -51.87
C GLY A 41 -3.94 -5.70 -51.77
N ARG A 42 -4.83 -5.44 -52.73
CA ARG A 42 -5.76 -4.30 -52.74
C ARG A 42 -7.03 -4.60 -51.95
N LEU A 43 -6.85 -5.00 -50.69
CA LEU A 43 -7.92 -5.52 -49.83
C LEU A 43 -9.07 -4.50 -49.60
N PRO A 44 -8.85 -3.21 -49.27
CA PRO A 44 -9.96 -2.26 -49.11
C PRO A 44 -10.80 -2.08 -50.39
N ALA A 45 -10.13 -1.92 -51.54
CA ALA A 45 -10.81 -1.77 -52.83
C ALA A 45 -11.55 -3.05 -53.28
N SER A 46 -11.21 -4.21 -52.71
CA SER A 46 -11.96 -5.45 -52.94
C SER A 46 -13.28 -5.49 -52.16
N LEU A 47 -13.34 -4.89 -50.97
CA LEU A 47 -14.57 -4.82 -50.17
C LEU A 47 -15.67 -4.04 -50.89
N GLU A 48 -15.31 -2.95 -51.57
CA GLU A 48 -16.22 -2.15 -52.39
C GLU A 48 -16.82 -2.99 -53.53
N ASP A 49 -15.98 -3.70 -54.28
CA ASP A 49 -16.41 -4.55 -55.39
C ASP A 49 -17.32 -5.70 -54.92
N TYR A 50 -17.01 -6.32 -53.77
CA TYR A 50 -17.92 -7.31 -53.19
C TYR A 50 -19.24 -6.68 -52.72
N GLY A 51 -19.22 -5.44 -52.24
CA GLY A 51 -20.42 -4.69 -51.90
C GLY A 51 -21.36 -4.51 -53.10
N VAL A 52 -20.81 -4.14 -54.26
CA VAL A 52 -21.57 -4.03 -55.51
C VAL A 52 -22.10 -5.39 -55.96
N ALA A 53 -21.25 -6.43 -55.92
CA ALA A 53 -21.67 -7.79 -56.30
C ALA A 53 -22.85 -8.30 -55.44
N ILE A 54 -22.86 -8.00 -54.14
CA ILE A 54 -23.94 -8.37 -53.21
C ILE A 54 -25.23 -7.60 -53.48
N GLN A 55 -25.14 -6.33 -53.92
CA GLN A 55 -26.33 -5.56 -54.32
C GLN A 55 -26.97 -6.12 -55.59
N LEU A 56 -26.15 -6.57 -56.54
CA LEU A 56 -26.60 -7.11 -57.83
C LEU A 56 -27.15 -8.54 -57.72
N GLU A 57 -26.50 -9.41 -56.96
CA GLU A 57 -26.93 -10.81 -56.74
C GLU A 57 -27.01 -11.15 -55.24
N PRO A 58 -28.01 -10.65 -54.50
CA PRO A 58 -28.09 -10.80 -53.04
C PRO A 58 -28.24 -12.24 -52.56
N ALA A 59 -28.72 -13.15 -53.42
CA ALA A 59 -28.87 -14.57 -53.13
C ALA A 59 -27.54 -15.36 -53.20
N ASN A 60 -26.49 -14.79 -53.79
CA ASN A 60 -25.22 -15.47 -53.98
C ASN A 60 -24.30 -15.30 -52.75
N LEU A 61 -24.45 -16.21 -51.78
CA LEU A 61 -23.73 -16.14 -50.49
C LEU A 61 -22.20 -16.20 -50.64
N GLN A 62 -21.67 -16.70 -51.76
CA GLN A 62 -20.22 -16.74 -52.02
C GLN A 62 -19.58 -15.35 -52.01
N PHE A 63 -20.32 -14.30 -52.38
CA PHE A 63 -19.81 -12.93 -52.37
C PHE A 63 -19.62 -12.42 -50.93
N ARG A 64 -20.55 -12.76 -50.03
CA ARG A 64 -20.44 -12.45 -48.60
C ARG A 64 -19.31 -13.24 -47.93
N ILE A 65 -19.12 -14.52 -48.28
CA ILE A 65 -17.99 -15.33 -47.78
C ILE A 65 -16.65 -14.71 -48.18
N ARG A 66 -16.52 -14.28 -49.44
CA ARG A 66 -15.29 -13.64 -49.93
C ARG A 66 -15.06 -12.27 -49.29
N ARG A 67 -16.13 -11.51 -49.01
CA ARG A 67 -16.07 -10.25 -48.27
C ARG A 67 -15.65 -10.48 -46.81
N HIS A 68 -16.24 -11.46 -46.13
CA HIS A 68 -15.82 -11.93 -44.81
C HIS A 68 -14.34 -12.28 -44.78
N SER A 69 -13.86 -13.10 -45.72
CA SER A 69 -12.43 -13.49 -45.78
C SER A 69 -11.52 -12.27 -45.96
N THR A 70 -12.01 -11.24 -46.64
CA THR A 70 -11.30 -9.96 -46.80
C THR A 70 -11.32 -9.15 -45.51
N TYR A 71 -12.45 -9.09 -44.78
CA TYR A 71 -12.51 -8.50 -43.45
C TYR A 71 -11.56 -9.19 -42.47
N ALA A 72 -11.57 -10.53 -42.44
CA ALA A 72 -10.65 -11.33 -41.65
C ALA A 72 -9.17 -11.08 -42.02
N GLY A 73 -8.84 -11.04 -43.33
CA GLY A 73 -7.50 -10.69 -43.79
C GLY A 73 -7.05 -9.25 -43.47
N LEU A 74 -8.00 -8.36 -43.17
CA LEU A 74 -7.81 -6.98 -42.75
C LEU A 74 -7.85 -6.80 -41.22
N ASP A 75 -7.99 -7.87 -40.42
CA ASP A 75 -8.27 -7.82 -38.98
C ASP A 75 -9.54 -7.02 -38.59
N LEU A 76 -10.49 -6.89 -39.50
CA LEU A 76 -11.80 -6.27 -39.28
C LEU A 76 -12.78 -7.30 -38.71
N TRP A 77 -12.45 -7.81 -37.52
CA TRP A 77 -13.12 -8.95 -36.90
C TRP A 77 -14.57 -8.68 -36.49
N THR A 78 -14.94 -7.43 -36.25
CA THR A 78 -16.34 -7.06 -35.95
C THR A 78 -17.18 -7.13 -37.21
N GLU A 79 -16.70 -6.58 -38.32
CA GLU A 79 -17.36 -6.63 -39.62
C GLU A 79 -17.41 -8.07 -40.15
N ALA A 80 -16.35 -8.86 -39.89
CA ALA A 80 -16.33 -10.28 -40.17
C ALA A 80 -17.42 -11.03 -39.37
N GLU A 81 -17.48 -10.81 -38.05
CA GLU A 81 -18.49 -11.40 -37.16
C GLU A 81 -19.91 -11.03 -37.60
N GLU A 82 -20.19 -9.75 -37.85
CA GLU A 82 -21.51 -9.28 -38.28
C GLU A 82 -21.93 -9.93 -39.61
N GLU A 83 -21.02 -10.03 -40.58
CA GLU A 83 -21.26 -10.70 -41.86
C GLU A 83 -21.56 -12.18 -41.66
N MET A 84 -20.75 -12.86 -40.83
CA MET A 84 -20.87 -14.31 -40.60
C MET A 84 -22.13 -14.65 -39.78
N SER A 85 -22.46 -13.84 -38.78
CA SER A 85 -23.72 -13.89 -38.02
C SER A 85 -24.93 -13.65 -38.93
N GLY A 86 -24.83 -12.73 -39.88
CA GLY A 86 -25.85 -12.50 -40.91
C GLY A 86 -26.04 -13.71 -41.83
N LEU A 87 -24.94 -14.33 -42.28
CA LEU A 87 -24.96 -15.55 -43.09
C LEU A 87 -25.58 -16.73 -42.34
N LEU A 88 -25.22 -16.91 -41.06
CA LEU A 88 -25.75 -17.98 -40.21
C LEU A 88 -27.26 -17.86 -39.98
N LYS A 89 -27.78 -16.63 -39.86
CA LYS A 89 -29.23 -16.34 -39.78
C LYS A 89 -29.97 -16.60 -41.09
N ALA A 90 -29.31 -16.43 -42.24
CA ALA A 90 -29.95 -16.46 -43.55
C ALA A 90 -30.20 -17.88 -44.11
N GLN A 91 -29.36 -18.89 -43.79
CA GLN A 91 -29.68 -20.32 -43.91
C GLN A 91 -28.54 -21.24 -43.44
N LEU A 92 -28.93 -22.22 -42.61
CA LEU A 92 -28.31 -23.51 -42.24
C LEU A 92 -27.07 -23.50 -41.35
N GLY A 93 -27.07 -24.41 -40.36
CA GLY A 93 -25.93 -24.77 -39.50
C GLY A 93 -24.79 -25.45 -40.26
N ASN A 94 -24.39 -24.85 -41.39
CA ASN A 94 -23.19 -25.15 -42.12
C ASN A 94 -22.02 -25.05 -41.14
N PRO A 95 -21.35 -26.17 -40.85
CA PRO A 95 -20.33 -26.18 -39.82
C PRO A 95 -19.13 -25.31 -40.19
N ASP A 96 -18.90 -25.01 -41.47
CA ASP A 96 -17.85 -24.07 -41.89
C ASP A 96 -18.18 -22.61 -41.52
N PHE A 97 -19.45 -22.19 -41.60
CA PHE A 97 -19.85 -20.85 -41.16
C PHE A 97 -19.82 -20.71 -39.64
N ILE A 98 -20.20 -21.77 -38.92
CA ILE A 98 -20.08 -21.85 -37.46
C ILE A 98 -18.60 -21.76 -37.06
N ALA A 99 -17.71 -22.44 -37.78
CA ALA A 99 -16.27 -22.37 -37.55
C ALA A 99 -15.70 -20.97 -37.84
N LEU A 100 -16.12 -20.31 -38.92
CA LEU A 100 -15.69 -18.95 -39.23
C LEU A 100 -16.21 -17.94 -38.19
N LEU A 101 -17.47 -18.06 -37.74
CA LEU A 101 -18.02 -17.19 -36.68
C LEU A 101 -17.29 -17.42 -35.36
N GLY A 102 -17.07 -18.68 -34.98
CA GLY A 102 -16.27 -19.02 -33.80
C GLY A 102 -14.88 -18.38 -33.85
N MET A 103 -14.27 -18.35 -35.05
CA MET A 103 -12.97 -17.71 -35.28
C MET A 103 -13.01 -16.19 -35.09
N ASP A 104 -14.05 -15.54 -35.60
CA ASP A 104 -14.24 -14.09 -35.47
C ASP A 104 -14.46 -13.70 -33.99
N LEU A 105 -15.29 -14.47 -33.26
CA LEU A 105 -15.55 -14.27 -31.83
C LEU A 105 -14.27 -14.41 -30.99
N LEU A 106 -13.41 -15.37 -31.33
CA LEU A 106 -12.13 -15.54 -30.66
C LEU A 106 -11.20 -14.34 -30.88
N HIS A 107 -11.13 -13.80 -32.10
CA HIS A 107 -10.38 -12.57 -32.39
C HIS A 107 -10.98 -11.32 -31.71
N LEU A 108 -12.28 -11.34 -31.40
CA LEU A 108 -12.97 -10.32 -30.59
C LEU A 108 -12.79 -10.51 -29.07
N GLY A 109 -12.09 -11.57 -28.65
CA GLY A 109 -11.88 -11.91 -27.24
C GLY A 109 -13.13 -12.46 -26.55
N ARG A 110 -14.16 -12.87 -27.31
CA ARG A 110 -15.34 -13.63 -26.85
C ARG A 110 -15.01 -15.12 -26.85
N VAL A 111 -14.07 -15.48 -26.00
CA VAL A 111 -13.37 -16.77 -26.06
C VAL A 111 -14.28 -17.94 -25.80
N ASP A 112 -15.11 -17.89 -24.76
CA ASP A 112 -15.96 -19.03 -24.39
C ASP A 112 -16.98 -19.33 -25.49
N GLU A 113 -17.64 -18.29 -26.02
CA GLU A 113 -18.58 -18.39 -27.12
C GLU A 113 -17.90 -18.90 -28.40
N GLY A 114 -16.73 -18.36 -28.73
CA GLY A 114 -15.99 -18.77 -29.91
C GLY A 114 -15.50 -20.22 -29.84
N LEU A 115 -15.03 -20.68 -28.67
CA LEU A 115 -14.64 -22.08 -28.44
C LEU A 115 -15.84 -23.03 -28.53
N GLU A 116 -16.99 -22.63 -27.99
CA GLU A 116 -18.23 -23.43 -28.07
C GLU A 116 -18.65 -23.62 -29.53
N LEU A 117 -18.65 -22.54 -30.33
CA LEU A 117 -18.96 -22.62 -31.76
C LEU A 117 -17.95 -23.48 -32.53
N GLN A 118 -16.65 -23.33 -32.25
CA GLN A 118 -15.63 -24.16 -32.89
C GLN A 118 -15.82 -25.67 -32.59
N ARG A 119 -16.17 -26.01 -31.34
CA ARG A 119 -16.49 -27.40 -30.94
C ARG A 119 -17.76 -27.91 -31.64
N ALA A 120 -18.79 -27.07 -31.70
CA ALA A 120 -20.06 -27.39 -32.35
C ALA A 120 -19.90 -27.59 -33.87
N ALA A 121 -19.03 -26.81 -34.52
CA ALA A 121 -18.67 -26.97 -35.92
C ALA A 121 -17.95 -28.30 -36.18
N ALA A 122 -16.94 -28.63 -35.36
CA ALA A 122 -16.16 -29.86 -35.49
C ALA A 122 -17.02 -31.12 -35.29
N ALA A 123 -17.96 -31.11 -34.34
CA ALA A 123 -18.89 -32.22 -34.11
C ALA A 123 -19.80 -32.51 -35.33
N LYS A 124 -19.97 -31.53 -36.22
CA LYS A 124 -20.82 -31.62 -37.42
C LYS A 124 -20.03 -31.88 -38.71
N GLY A 125 -18.74 -32.20 -38.62
CA GLY A 125 -17.89 -32.48 -39.77
C GLY A 125 -17.43 -31.23 -40.53
N GLY A 126 -17.55 -30.04 -39.93
CA GLY A 126 -16.92 -28.83 -40.47
C GLY A 126 -15.41 -28.99 -40.53
N ALA A 127 -14.78 -28.26 -41.44
CA ALA A 127 -13.34 -28.27 -41.55
C ALA A 127 -12.73 -27.91 -40.18
N ARG A 128 -11.82 -28.74 -39.64
CA ARG A 128 -11.12 -28.52 -38.34
C ARG A 128 -10.12 -27.36 -38.41
N VAL A 129 -10.50 -26.27 -39.09
CA VAL A 129 -9.57 -25.38 -39.75
C VAL A 129 -8.84 -24.43 -38.81
N ASN A 130 -9.22 -24.28 -37.53
CA ASN A 130 -8.48 -23.38 -36.63
C ASN A 130 -8.79 -23.53 -35.13
N LEU A 131 -9.08 -24.74 -34.65
CA LEU A 131 -9.38 -24.98 -33.22
C LEU A 131 -8.19 -24.70 -32.27
N VAL A 132 -6.98 -24.73 -32.81
CA VAL A 132 -5.70 -24.83 -32.09
C VAL A 132 -5.14 -23.47 -31.64
N TRP A 133 -4.98 -22.53 -32.56
CA TRP A 133 -4.22 -21.30 -32.30
C TRP A 133 -4.97 -20.31 -31.39
N GLN A 134 -6.29 -20.24 -31.54
CA GLN A 134 -7.10 -19.28 -30.80
C GLN A 134 -7.47 -19.74 -29.39
N ALA A 135 -7.58 -21.06 -29.19
CA ALA A 135 -7.66 -21.67 -27.86
C ALA A 135 -6.37 -21.43 -27.05
N GLN A 136 -5.21 -21.46 -27.73
CA GLN A 136 -3.89 -21.25 -27.13
C GLN A 136 -3.60 -19.83 -26.65
N VAL A 137 -3.90 -18.80 -27.46
CA VAL A 137 -3.68 -17.40 -27.07
C VAL A 137 -4.50 -17.03 -25.83
N ALA A 138 -5.70 -17.57 -25.71
CA ALA A 138 -6.64 -17.22 -24.66
C ALA A 138 -6.37 -17.89 -23.30
N LYS A 139 -5.79 -19.10 -23.26
CA LYS A 139 -5.61 -19.84 -21.99
C LYS A 139 -4.16 -20.13 -21.61
N GLY A 140 -3.22 -20.04 -22.55
CA GLY A 140 -1.82 -20.38 -22.30
C GLY A 140 -1.57 -21.88 -22.02
N ASP A 141 -2.54 -22.76 -22.29
CA ASP A 141 -2.40 -24.22 -22.18
C ASP A 141 -1.86 -24.81 -23.48
N TRP A 142 -0.57 -24.61 -23.72
CA TRP A 142 0.10 -25.05 -24.94
C TRP A 142 0.19 -26.58 -25.06
N ALA A 143 0.08 -27.32 -23.94
CA ALA A 143 0.19 -28.77 -23.88
C ALA A 143 -1.09 -29.48 -24.35
N GLU A 144 -2.27 -28.97 -23.97
CA GLU A 144 -3.54 -29.42 -24.56
C GLU A 144 -3.51 -29.25 -26.08
N VAL A 145 -2.92 -28.14 -26.52
CA VAL A 145 -3.01 -27.82 -27.94
C VAL A 145 -2.00 -28.59 -28.79
N GLU A 146 -0.78 -28.85 -28.31
CA GLU A 146 0.12 -29.79 -28.98
C GLU A 146 -0.58 -31.15 -29.21
N ARG A 147 -1.32 -31.64 -28.20
CA ARG A 147 -2.06 -32.90 -28.26
C ARG A 147 -3.11 -32.89 -29.37
N GLU A 148 -3.86 -31.80 -29.49
CA GLU A 148 -4.90 -31.65 -30.52
C GLU A 148 -4.30 -31.52 -31.93
N ILE A 149 -3.24 -30.72 -32.12
CA ILE A 149 -2.55 -30.61 -33.41
C ILE A 149 -2.02 -31.99 -33.84
N LYS A 150 -1.42 -32.75 -32.92
CA LYS A 150 -0.96 -34.12 -33.21
C LYS A 150 -2.10 -35.01 -33.71
N GLY A 151 -3.29 -34.88 -33.11
CA GLY A 151 -4.49 -35.59 -33.57
C GLY A 151 -4.90 -35.22 -35.00
N VAL A 152 -4.83 -33.95 -35.37
CA VAL A 152 -5.16 -33.48 -36.74
C VAL A 152 -4.10 -33.87 -37.76
N LEU A 153 -2.81 -33.75 -37.42
CA LEU A 153 -1.71 -34.21 -38.27
C LEU A 153 -1.76 -35.74 -38.49
N GLY A 154 -2.18 -36.49 -37.46
CA GLY A 154 -2.37 -37.94 -37.52
C GLY A 154 -3.52 -38.40 -38.41
N SER A 155 -4.50 -37.53 -38.69
CA SER A 155 -5.62 -37.84 -39.59
C SER A 155 -5.34 -37.58 -41.07
N GLY A 156 -4.11 -37.15 -41.43
CA GLY A 156 -3.71 -36.90 -42.82
C GLY A 156 -4.24 -35.59 -43.43
N SER A 157 -4.75 -34.65 -42.63
CA SER A 157 -5.24 -33.35 -43.09
C SER A 157 -4.11 -32.46 -43.61
N VAL A 158 -4.29 -31.82 -44.77
CA VAL A 158 -3.32 -30.89 -45.40
C VAL A 158 -3.77 -29.45 -45.19
N GLN A 159 -3.84 -29.05 -43.92
CA GLN A 159 -4.34 -27.74 -43.53
C GLN A 159 -3.22 -26.70 -43.53
N LEU A 160 -3.46 -25.57 -44.19
CA LEU A 160 -2.49 -24.47 -44.25
C LEU A 160 -2.31 -23.83 -42.86
N GLY A 161 -1.08 -23.64 -42.41
CA GLY A 161 -0.75 -22.97 -41.14
C GLY A 161 -0.62 -23.88 -39.92
N ILE A 162 -0.97 -25.17 -40.02
CA ILE A 162 -0.99 -26.11 -38.89
C ILE A 162 0.42 -26.45 -38.36
N HIS A 163 1.42 -26.47 -39.23
CA HIS A 163 2.81 -26.73 -38.84
C HIS A 163 3.44 -25.51 -38.15
N LEU A 164 3.11 -24.29 -38.61
CA LEU A 164 3.49 -23.07 -37.89
C LEU A 164 2.91 -23.06 -36.47
N GLN A 165 1.64 -23.46 -36.31
CA GLN A 165 0.99 -23.57 -35.01
C GLN A 165 1.67 -24.62 -34.11
N MET A 166 2.11 -25.75 -34.67
CA MET A 166 2.89 -26.75 -33.92
C MET A 166 4.21 -26.18 -33.43
N VAL A 167 4.92 -25.45 -34.29
CA VAL A 167 6.20 -24.80 -33.94
C VAL A 167 6.00 -23.79 -32.84
N ILE A 168 4.95 -22.96 -32.93
CA ILE A 168 4.57 -22.01 -31.86
C ILE A 168 4.31 -22.76 -30.55
N ALA A 169 3.49 -23.81 -30.55
CA ALA A 169 3.16 -24.59 -29.36
C ALA A 169 4.39 -25.17 -28.67
N LEU A 170 5.30 -25.77 -29.45
CA LEU A 170 6.50 -26.41 -28.94
C LEU A 170 7.52 -25.40 -28.41
N VAL A 171 7.65 -24.25 -29.06
CA VAL A 171 8.47 -23.14 -28.56
C VAL A 171 7.93 -22.61 -27.23
N GLU A 172 6.62 -22.39 -27.14
CA GLU A 172 5.97 -21.89 -25.91
C GLU A 172 5.99 -22.92 -24.75
N LEU A 173 6.16 -24.21 -25.06
CA LEU A 173 6.43 -25.28 -24.08
C LEU A 173 7.92 -25.42 -23.70
N GLY A 174 8.81 -24.61 -24.29
CA GLY A 174 10.27 -24.73 -24.09
C GLY A 174 10.89 -25.96 -24.76
N ARG A 175 10.18 -26.60 -25.70
CA ARG A 175 10.57 -27.84 -26.40
C ARG A 175 11.19 -27.52 -27.77
N PHE A 176 12.33 -26.83 -27.76
CA PHE A 176 12.94 -26.27 -28.97
C PHE A 176 13.40 -27.30 -30.00
N ASP A 177 13.87 -28.47 -29.55
CA ASP A 177 14.32 -29.51 -30.48
C ASP A 177 13.14 -30.17 -31.21
N ASP A 178 12.01 -30.35 -30.53
CA ASP A 178 10.77 -30.79 -31.15
C ASP A 178 10.26 -29.74 -32.14
N ALA A 179 10.39 -28.45 -31.82
CA ALA A 179 10.05 -27.36 -32.72
C ALA A 179 10.93 -27.38 -33.99
N ARG A 180 12.24 -27.65 -33.88
CA ARG A 180 13.13 -27.83 -35.05
C ARG A 180 12.68 -28.99 -35.95
N VAL A 181 12.24 -30.10 -35.35
CA VAL A 181 11.69 -31.25 -36.09
C VAL A 181 10.39 -30.85 -36.80
N ALA A 182 9.51 -30.11 -36.13
CA ALA A 182 8.26 -29.62 -36.72
C ALA A 182 8.48 -28.66 -37.89
N VAL A 183 9.51 -27.79 -37.83
CA VAL A 183 9.92 -26.93 -38.96
C VAL A 183 10.32 -27.77 -40.17
N LYS A 184 11.19 -28.79 -39.99
CA LYS A 184 11.61 -29.67 -41.09
C LYS A 184 10.43 -30.45 -41.70
N ALA A 185 9.47 -30.86 -40.86
CA ALA A 185 8.26 -31.51 -41.34
C ALA A 185 7.37 -30.56 -42.17
N ALA A 186 7.33 -29.27 -41.84
CA ALA A 186 6.66 -28.25 -42.63
C ALA A 186 7.30 -28.07 -44.02
N GLU A 187 8.64 -28.03 -44.07
CA GLU A 187 9.42 -27.87 -45.30
C GLU A 187 9.19 -29.03 -46.29
N ALA A 188 9.08 -30.26 -45.78
CA ALA A 188 8.87 -31.45 -46.61
C ALA A 188 7.48 -31.52 -47.27
N ARG A 189 6.48 -30.78 -46.77
CA ARG A 189 5.07 -30.89 -47.20
C ARG A 189 4.56 -29.70 -48.00
N ALA A 190 5.25 -28.57 -48.00
CA ALA A 190 4.69 -27.30 -48.46
C ALA A 190 5.60 -26.53 -49.44
N THR A 191 5.93 -27.15 -50.58
CA THR A 191 6.66 -26.47 -51.67
C THR A 191 5.82 -25.34 -52.24
N GLY A 192 6.26 -24.09 -52.05
CA GLY A 192 5.59 -22.87 -52.54
C GLY A 192 4.71 -22.13 -51.51
N ASN A 193 4.69 -22.56 -50.24
CA ASN A 193 3.90 -21.94 -49.16
C ASN A 193 4.78 -21.08 -48.22
N ILE A 194 4.20 -20.04 -47.62
CA ILE A 194 4.83 -19.10 -46.67
C ILE A 194 5.15 -19.74 -45.30
N GLU A 195 4.45 -20.81 -44.97
CA GLU A 195 4.43 -21.44 -43.65
C GLU A 195 5.80 -21.94 -43.14
N PRO A 196 6.65 -22.60 -43.96
CA PRO A 196 7.98 -23.01 -43.50
C PRO A 196 8.91 -21.81 -43.22
N ALA A 197 8.76 -20.71 -43.97
CA ALA A 197 9.53 -19.49 -43.74
C ALA A 197 9.13 -18.80 -42.42
N LEU A 198 7.83 -18.68 -42.14
CA LEU A 198 7.32 -18.15 -40.87
C LEU A 198 7.71 -19.03 -39.68
N SER A 199 7.69 -20.35 -39.86
CA SER A 199 8.05 -21.30 -38.81
C SER A 199 9.53 -21.19 -38.43
N ARG A 200 10.42 -21.01 -39.42
CA ARG A 200 11.84 -20.72 -39.19
C ARG A 200 12.04 -19.40 -38.47
N ALA A 201 11.39 -18.34 -38.95
CA ALA A 201 11.49 -17.01 -38.34
C ALA A 201 11.02 -17.03 -36.87
N TYR A 202 9.91 -17.72 -36.60
CA TYR A 202 9.37 -17.84 -35.25
C TYR A 202 10.30 -18.60 -34.30
N LEU A 203 10.77 -19.78 -34.71
CA LEU A 203 11.71 -20.56 -33.90
C LEU A 203 13.02 -19.82 -33.64
N ALA A 204 13.56 -19.15 -34.67
CA ALA A 204 14.79 -18.38 -34.56
C ALA A 204 14.65 -17.21 -33.57
N SER A 205 13.46 -16.62 -33.44
CA SER A 205 13.20 -15.47 -32.55
C SER A 205 13.27 -15.78 -31.05
N THR A 206 13.52 -17.03 -30.64
CA THR A 206 13.51 -17.43 -29.22
C THR A 206 14.94 -17.65 -28.69
N PRO A 207 15.46 -16.79 -27.78
CA PRO A 207 16.85 -16.83 -27.31
C PRO A 207 17.28 -18.17 -26.72
N GLU A 208 16.37 -18.89 -26.07
CA GLU A 208 16.60 -20.18 -25.41
C GLU A 208 16.72 -21.35 -26.39
N ALA A 209 16.41 -21.15 -27.68
CA ALA A 209 16.54 -22.16 -28.73
C ALA A 209 18.01 -22.43 -29.14
N GLY A 210 19.00 -21.76 -28.54
CA GLY A 210 20.43 -21.95 -28.80
C GLY A 210 20.94 -21.09 -29.97
N ALA A 211 22.14 -20.55 -29.77
CA ALA A 211 22.77 -19.47 -30.53
C ALA A 211 22.85 -19.68 -32.06
N ASP A 212 22.11 -18.84 -32.79
CA ASP A 212 22.50 -18.10 -34.00
C ASP A 212 21.23 -17.49 -34.60
N PHE A 213 20.74 -16.40 -33.99
CA PHE A 213 19.60 -15.66 -34.53
C PHE A 213 20.07 -14.82 -35.73
N ASP A 214 19.92 -15.33 -36.94
CA ASP A 214 20.03 -14.53 -38.17
C ASP A 214 18.77 -13.66 -38.31
N THR A 215 18.68 -12.61 -37.49
CA THR A 215 17.62 -11.58 -37.56
C THR A 215 17.45 -11.11 -39.00
N GLU A 216 18.57 -10.91 -39.70
CA GLU A 216 18.60 -10.44 -41.08
C GLU A 216 18.09 -11.51 -42.06
N GLY A 217 18.35 -12.79 -41.81
CA GLY A 217 17.78 -13.91 -42.56
C GLY A 217 16.28 -14.05 -42.37
N ALA A 218 15.80 -13.87 -41.15
CA ALA A 218 14.37 -13.86 -40.83
C ALA A 218 13.67 -12.66 -41.50
N LEU A 219 14.24 -11.45 -41.39
CA LEU A 219 13.73 -10.26 -42.06
C LEU A 219 13.79 -10.40 -43.58
N ARG A 220 14.88 -10.92 -44.17
CA ARG A 220 14.97 -11.20 -45.61
C ARG A 220 13.89 -12.19 -46.07
N ALA A 221 13.65 -13.26 -45.31
CA ALA A 221 12.59 -14.22 -45.62
C ALA A 221 11.20 -13.56 -45.53
N ILE A 222 10.97 -12.74 -44.51
CA ILE A 222 9.73 -11.96 -44.33
C ILE A 222 9.53 -10.97 -45.51
N HIS A 223 10.58 -10.25 -45.90
CA HIS A 223 10.55 -9.26 -46.99
C HIS A 223 10.43 -9.88 -48.38
N SER A 224 10.85 -11.13 -48.56
CA SER A 224 10.75 -11.85 -49.84
C SER A 224 9.32 -12.29 -50.21
N ILE A 225 8.35 -12.07 -49.34
CA ILE A 225 6.95 -12.49 -49.53
C ILE A 225 6.17 -11.38 -50.26
N GLU A 226 5.56 -11.73 -51.39
CA GLU A 226 4.58 -10.87 -52.08
C GLU A 226 3.33 -10.66 -51.20
N GLY A 227 2.95 -9.39 -50.98
CA GLY A 227 1.74 -9.04 -50.20
C GLY A 227 2.00 -8.62 -48.75
N GLN A 228 2.97 -7.72 -48.53
CA GLN A 228 3.39 -7.09 -47.24
C GLN A 228 2.28 -6.47 -46.35
N GLN A 229 1.00 -6.64 -46.67
CA GLN A 229 -0.14 -6.09 -45.91
C GLN A 229 -0.87 -7.11 -45.04
N LEU A 230 -0.43 -8.38 -45.03
CA LEU A 230 -1.05 -9.40 -44.18
C LEU A 230 -0.66 -9.19 -42.70
N ALA A 231 -1.66 -9.13 -41.82
CA ALA A 231 -1.48 -8.81 -40.42
C ALA A 231 -0.49 -9.73 -39.69
N HIS A 232 -0.51 -11.04 -39.96
CA HIS A 232 0.42 -11.99 -39.34
C HIS A 232 1.88 -11.76 -39.75
N VAL A 233 2.14 -11.22 -40.95
CA VAL A 233 3.49 -10.86 -41.42
C VAL A 233 3.98 -9.62 -40.67
N ILE A 234 3.12 -8.61 -40.53
CA ILE A 234 3.41 -7.37 -39.80
C ILE A 234 3.71 -7.68 -38.32
N HIS A 235 2.91 -8.53 -37.68
CA HIS A 235 3.13 -8.91 -36.29
C HIS A 235 4.43 -9.72 -36.09
N ALA A 236 4.74 -10.64 -37.02
CA ALA A 236 5.98 -11.42 -36.98
C ALA A 236 7.23 -10.53 -37.12
N GLU A 237 7.20 -9.55 -38.03
CA GLU A 237 8.29 -8.60 -38.24
C GLU A 237 8.52 -7.71 -37.02
N ALA A 238 7.44 -7.14 -36.47
CA ALA A 238 7.53 -6.28 -35.30
C ALA A 238 8.07 -7.01 -34.06
N ARG A 239 7.61 -8.25 -33.84
CA ARG A 239 8.12 -9.13 -32.78
C ARG A 239 9.59 -9.45 -32.99
N ALA A 240 10.01 -9.77 -34.21
CA ALA A 240 11.41 -10.06 -34.53
C ALA A 240 12.33 -8.86 -34.25
N LEU A 241 11.92 -7.65 -34.65
CA LEU A 241 12.64 -6.40 -34.35
C LEU A 241 12.75 -6.15 -32.85
N PHE A 242 11.66 -6.33 -32.10
CA PHE A 242 11.66 -6.17 -30.64
C PHE A 242 12.56 -7.20 -29.93
N LEU A 243 12.52 -8.47 -30.34
CA LEU A 243 13.37 -9.52 -29.75
C LEU A 243 14.86 -9.34 -30.09
N ALA A 244 15.16 -8.73 -31.24
CA ALA A 244 16.52 -8.31 -31.60
C ALA A 244 17.03 -7.07 -30.81
N GLY A 245 16.23 -6.50 -29.91
CA GLY A 245 16.56 -5.25 -29.21
C GLY A 245 16.50 -4.01 -30.12
N ARG A 246 15.93 -4.12 -31.32
CA ARG A 246 15.72 -3.01 -32.27
C ARG A 246 14.37 -2.35 -31.99
N ASP A 247 14.13 -1.99 -30.73
CA ASP A 247 12.81 -1.54 -30.25
C ASP A 247 12.31 -0.29 -30.99
N ARG A 248 13.23 0.60 -31.36
CA ARG A 248 12.89 1.81 -32.11
C ARG A 248 12.40 1.50 -33.52
N GLU A 249 13.03 0.54 -34.18
CA GLU A 249 12.63 0.11 -35.52
C GLU A 249 11.32 -0.67 -35.47
N ALA A 250 11.12 -1.51 -34.45
CA ALA A 250 9.83 -2.16 -34.20
C ALA A 250 8.71 -1.12 -34.03
N LEU A 251 8.97 -0.07 -33.26
CA LEU A 251 8.02 1.02 -33.02
C LEU A 251 7.72 1.81 -34.31
N ASP A 252 8.74 2.21 -35.07
CA ASP A 252 8.57 2.97 -36.31
C ASP A 252 7.88 2.11 -37.41
N PHE A 253 8.19 0.82 -37.45
CA PHE A 253 7.51 -0.15 -38.32
C PHE A 253 6.03 -0.29 -37.96
N LEU A 254 5.71 -0.53 -36.68
CA LEU A 254 4.32 -0.64 -36.23
C LEU A 254 3.54 0.67 -36.37
N ALA A 255 4.19 1.82 -36.20
CA ALA A 255 3.56 3.11 -36.43
C ALA A 255 3.16 3.34 -37.89
N THR A 256 3.83 2.68 -38.84
CA THR A 256 3.58 2.85 -40.28
C THR A 256 2.78 1.71 -40.91
N ARG A 257 2.95 0.48 -40.41
CA ARG A 257 2.35 -0.73 -40.98
C ARG A 257 1.40 -1.44 -40.02
N GLY A 258 1.52 -1.22 -38.72
CA GLY A 258 0.67 -1.84 -37.70
C GLY A 258 -0.77 -1.35 -37.77
N ARG A 259 -1.73 -2.25 -37.51
CA ARG A 259 -3.15 -1.89 -37.40
C ARG A 259 -3.50 -1.64 -35.95
N ARG A 260 -4.02 -0.46 -35.66
CA ARG A 260 -4.40 -0.11 -34.27
C ARG A 260 -5.66 -0.83 -33.78
N THR A 261 -6.37 -1.52 -34.65
CA THR A 261 -7.48 -2.44 -34.30
C THR A 261 -7.00 -3.85 -33.95
N ALA A 262 -5.71 -4.16 -34.16
CA ALA A 262 -5.13 -5.47 -33.89
C ALA A 262 -4.42 -5.48 -32.53
N PHE A 263 -4.78 -6.45 -31.68
CA PHE A 263 -4.17 -6.62 -30.36
C PHE A 263 -2.64 -6.75 -30.45
N GLU A 264 -2.13 -7.62 -31.31
CA GLU A 264 -0.69 -7.88 -31.47
C GLU A 264 0.08 -6.62 -31.86
N SER A 265 -0.45 -5.81 -32.78
CA SER A 265 0.15 -4.52 -33.16
C SER A 265 0.28 -3.57 -31.97
N LEU A 266 -0.79 -3.40 -31.17
CA LEU A 266 -0.73 -2.55 -29.97
C LEU A 266 0.16 -3.15 -28.88
N PHE A 267 0.13 -4.47 -28.70
CA PHE A 267 0.96 -5.15 -27.70
C PHE A 267 2.44 -4.92 -27.95
N TRP A 268 2.93 -5.23 -29.16
CA TRP A 268 4.34 -5.06 -29.50
C TRP A 268 4.77 -3.60 -29.52
N MET A 269 3.86 -2.68 -29.90
CA MET A 269 4.10 -1.24 -29.82
C MET A 269 4.27 -0.78 -28.37
N GLY A 270 3.37 -1.20 -27.48
CA GLY A 270 3.43 -0.88 -26.06
C GLY A 270 4.62 -1.51 -25.35
N ALA A 271 5.01 -2.73 -25.73
CA ALA A 271 6.20 -3.40 -25.22
C ALA A 271 7.48 -2.66 -25.63
N ALA A 272 7.60 -2.23 -26.90
CA ALA A 272 8.71 -1.42 -27.39
C ALA A 272 8.79 -0.08 -26.66
N GLN A 273 7.66 0.63 -26.50
CA GLN A 273 7.59 1.87 -25.72
C GLN A 273 8.04 1.67 -24.27
N TRP A 274 7.60 0.59 -23.63
CA TRP A 274 7.98 0.27 -22.25
C TRP A 274 9.50 0.08 -22.11
N ARG A 275 10.12 -0.71 -23.00
CA ARG A 275 11.56 -0.96 -22.96
C ARG A 275 12.38 0.30 -23.27
N LEU A 276 11.82 1.21 -24.08
CA LEU A 276 12.40 2.53 -24.36
C LEU A 276 12.17 3.56 -23.23
N GLY A 277 11.54 3.19 -22.12
CA GLY A 277 11.27 4.07 -20.99
C GLY A 277 10.11 5.06 -21.21
N MET A 278 9.33 4.88 -22.27
CA MET A 278 8.15 5.68 -22.61
C MET A 278 6.93 5.20 -21.82
N LEU A 279 7.01 5.29 -20.48
CA LEU A 279 6.06 4.61 -19.58
C LEU A 279 4.62 5.10 -19.70
N ALA A 280 4.41 6.38 -20.00
CA ALA A 280 3.06 6.93 -20.18
C ALA A 280 2.42 6.41 -21.48
N GLU A 281 3.19 6.38 -22.56
CA GLU A 281 2.80 5.83 -23.86
C GLU A 281 2.53 4.35 -23.76
N ALA A 282 3.47 3.61 -23.17
CA ALA A 282 3.35 2.18 -22.94
C ALA A 282 2.08 1.87 -22.17
N ARG A 283 1.77 2.65 -21.12
CA ARG A 283 0.53 2.49 -20.36
C ARG A 283 -0.71 2.71 -21.23
N ALA A 284 -0.76 3.78 -22.01
CA ALA A 284 -1.90 4.07 -22.86
C ALA A 284 -2.10 3.01 -23.95
N THR A 285 -1.03 2.67 -24.69
CA THR A 285 -1.05 1.69 -25.76
C THR A 285 -1.38 0.28 -25.25
N LEU A 286 -0.79 -0.15 -24.13
CA LEU A 286 -1.11 -1.45 -23.52
C LEU A 286 -2.51 -1.47 -22.89
N SER A 287 -3.04 -0.32 -22.45
CA SER A 287 -4.44 -0.22 -22.02
C SER A 287 -5.40 -0.44 -23.18
N ASP A 288 -5.10 0.12 -24.35
CA ASP A 288 -5.89 -0.12 -25.57
C ASP A 288 -5.75 -1.57 -26.03
N ALA A 289 -4.55 -2.16 -25.96
CA ALA A 289 -4.36 -3.58 -26.21
C ALA A 289 -5.20 -4.44 -25.26
N TRP A 290 -5.19 -4.15 -23.95
CA TRP A 290 -5.98 -4.88 -22.96
C TRP A 290 -7.49 -4.79 -23.22
N ARG A 291 -7.98 -3.61 -23.62
CA ARG A 291 -9.40 -3.42 -23.95
C ARG A 291 -9.81 -4.20 -25.21
N LEU A 292 -8.90 -4.40 -26.16
CA LEU A 292 -9.13 -5.26 -27.32
C LEU A 292 -9.09 -6.75 -26.95
N ASN A 293 -8.19 -7.15 -26.05
CA ASN A 293 -8.01 -8.51 -25.59
C ASN A 293 -7.50 -8.54 -24.12
N PRO A 294 -8.31 -9.05 -23.17
CA PRO A 294 -8.01 -8.98 -21.73
C PRO A 294 -6.86 -9.89 -21.28
N TYR A 295 -6.24 -10.66 -22.18
CA TYR A 295 -5.11 -11.55 -21.92
C TYR A 295 -3.73 -10.88 -22.05
N LEU A 296 -3.68 -9.53 -21.98
CA LEU A 296 -2.41 -8.76 -21.95
C LEU A 296 -1.41 -9.33 -20.94
N GLU A 297 -1.89 -9.66 -19.73
CA GLU A 297 -1.06 -10.15 -18.62
C GLU A 297 -0.33 -11.46 -18.99
N ALA A 298 -1.00 -12.35 -19.71
CA ALA A 298 -0.42 -13.63 -20.14
C ALA A 298 0.72 -13.43 -21.15
N HIS A 299 0.59 -12.44 -22.04
CA HIS A 299 1.60 -12.10 -23.03
C HIS A 299 2.77 -11.36 -22.37
N ALA A 300 2.49 -10.45 -21.46
CA ALA A 300 3.49 -9.64 -20.76
C ALA A 300 4.34 -10.43 -19.77
N LYS A 301 3.81 -11.49 -19.13
CA LYS A 301 4.55 -12.35 -18.18
C LYS A 301 5.83 -12.96 -18.76
N ARG A 302 5.92 -13.11 -20.08
CA ARG A 302 7.06 -13.71 -20.78
C ARG A 302 8.16 -12.70 -21.14
N ILE A 303 7.87 -11.40 -21.03
CA ILE A 303 8.86 -10.34 -21.23
C ILE A 303 9.36 -9.92 -19.85
N ALA A 304 10.65 -10.15 -19.60
CA ALA A 304 11.28 -9.83 -18.33
C ALA A 304 10.99 -8.37 -17.92
N GLY A 305 10.35 -8.21 -16.76
CA GLY A 305 9.98 -6.90 -16.18
C GLY A 305 8.66 -6.30 -16.66
N LEU A 306 8.08 -6.72 -17.81
CA LEU A 306 6.83 -6.15 -18.32
C LEU A 306 5.59 -6.70 -17.59
N GLY A 307 5.66 -7.93 -17.07
CA GLY A 307 4.56 -8.61 -16.39
C GLY A 307 3.87 -7.79 -15.29
N PRO A 308 4.61 -7.26 -14.28
CA PRO A 308 4.04 -6.42 -13.24
C PRO A 308 3.38 -5.15 -13.78
N PHE A 309 3.99 -4.50 -14.79
CA PHE A 309 3.46 -3.28 -15.41
C PHE A 309 2.12 -3.55 -16.12
N ALA A 310 2.02 -4.65 -16.87
CA ALA A 310 0.77 -5.06 -17.50
C ALA A 310 -0.32 -5.49 -16.50
N ALA A 311 0.06 -6.13 -15.39
CA ALA A 311 -0.87 -6.51 -14.33
C ALA A 311 -1.48 -5.28 -13.64
N GLU A 312 -0.68 -4.24 -13.42
CA GLU A 312 -1.18 -2.97 -12.86
C GLU A 312 -2.20 -2.30 -13.80
N ILE A 313 -1.91 -2.26 -15.10
CA ILE A 313 -2.82 -1.72 -16.12
C ILE A 313 -4.15 -2.49 -16.10
N ALA A 314 -4.07 -3.82 -16.13
CA ALA A 314 -5.26 -4.65 -16.13
C ALA A 314 -6.07 -4.51 -14.84
N ALA A 315 -5.43 -4.36 -13.68
CA ALA A 315 -6.12 -4.11 -12.41
C ALA A 315 -6.87 -2.76 -12.42
N SER A 316 -6.25 -1.69 -12.91
CA SER A 316 -6.89 -0.37 -13.05
C SER A 316 -8.11 -0.45 -13.95
N LEU A 317 -7.97 -1.10 -15.11
CA LEU A 317 -9.06 -1.19 -16.09
C LEU A 317 -10.20 -2.10 -15.64
N LYS A 318 -9.90 -3.20 -14.92
CA LYS A 318 -10.92 -4.04 -14.27
C LYS A 318 -11.72 -3.26 -13.24
N ALA A 319 -11.09 -2.34 -12.50
CA ALA A 319 -11.76 -1.49 -11.52
C ALA A 319 -12.63 -0.40 -12.17
N GLU A 320 -12.22 0.12 -13.34
CA GLU A 320 -12.94 1.17 -14.09
C GLU A 320 -14.12 0.64 -14.92
N ALA A 321 -14.02 -0.56 -15.48
CA ALA A 321 -14.88 -1.00 -16.59
C ALA A 321 -16.25 -1.59 -16.18
N GLY A 322 -16.43 -2.05 -14.94
CA GLY A 322 -17.55 -2.95 -14.65
C GLY A 322 -17.52 -4.23 -15.53
N PRO A 323 -18.61 -5.01 -15.63
CA PRO A 323 -18.58 -6.34 -16.26
C PRO A 323 -18.42 -6.34 -17.80
N GLU A 324 -18.70 -5.25 -18.51
CA GLU A 324 -18.72 -5.23 -19.99
C GLU A 324 -17.96 -4.03 -20.56
N VAL A 325 -16.80 -4.29 -21.16
CA VAL A 325 -16.09 -3.33 -22.03
C VAL A 325 -16.75 -3.36 -23.41
N ASP A 326 -17.24 -2.23 -23.93
CA ASP A 326 -17.73 -2.11 -25.32
C ASP A 326 -16.57 -2.16 -26.32
N ARG A 327 -16.07 -3.38 -26.57
CA ARG A 327 -14.93 -3.63 -27.47
C ARG A 327 -15.26 -3.29 -28.93
N ALA A 328 -16.53 -3.43 -29.33
CA ALA A 328 -17.00 -3.12 -30.67
C ALA A 328 -17.06 -1.60 -30.91
N GLY A 329 -17.44 -0.81 -29.90
CA GLY A 329 -17.32 0.65 -29.91
C GLY A 329 -15.88 1.12 -30.04
N LEU A 330 -14.97 0.54 -29.24
CA LEU A 330 -13.54 0.90 -29.25
C LEU A 330 -12.85 0.57 -30.59
N ARG A 331 -13.14 -0.60 -31.19
CA ARG A 331 -12.58 -0.97 -32.50
C ARG A 331 -13.03 -0.01 -33.61
N ARG A 332 -14.29 0.43 -33.59
CA ARG A 332 -14.81 1.44 -34.51
C ARG A 332 -14.11 2.80 -34.31
N GLU A 333 -13.89 3.22 -33.07
CA GLU A 333 -13.17 4.47 -32.73
C GLU A 333 -11.71 4.45 -33.21
N LEU A 334 -11.00 3.33 -33.00
CA LEU A 334 -9.60 3.16 -33.44
C LEU A 334 -9.47 3.01 -34.97
N GLY A 335 -10.53 2.56 -35.65
CA GLY A 335 -10.57 2.39 -37.09
C GLY A 335 -10.85 3.68 -37.88
N THR A 336 -11.40 4.73 -37.25
CA THR A 336 -11.83 5.96 -37.95
C THR A 336 -10.82 7.11 -37.89
N HIS A 337 -9.80 7.08 -37.01
CA HIS A 337 -8.82 8.17 -36.86
C HIS A 337 -7.38 7.75 -37.11
N LEU A 338 -6.66 8.62 -37.83
CA LEU A 338 -5.24 8.46 -38.16
C LEU A 338 -4.32 8.46 -36.93
N PHE A 339 -4.71 9.08 -35.80
CA PHE A 339 -3.92 9.15 -34.57
C PHE A 339 -4.75 8.85 -33.31
N THR A 340 -4.18 8.06 -32.40
CA THR A 340 -4.71 7.86 -31.05
C THR A 340 -4.35 9.05 -30.16
N ILE A 341 -5.08 9.22 -29.04
CA ILE A 341 -4.75 10.22 -28.00
C ILE A 341 -3.27 10.12 -27.59
N ALA A 342 -2.74 8.90 -27.42
CA ALA A 342 -1.35 8.67 -27.02
C ALA A 342 -0.33 9.18 -28.06
N GLU A 343 -0.62 9.04 -29.35
CA GLU A 343 0.25 9.54 -30.41
C GLU A 343 0.15 11.04 -30.57
N ILE A 344 -1.03 11.61 -30.37
CA ILE A 344 -1.20 13.06 -30.29
C ILE A 344 -0.40 13.61 -29.09
N GLU A 345 -0.42 12.96 -27.93
CA GLU A 345 0.43 13.34 -26.80
C GLU A 345 1.93 13.15 -27.09
N THR A 346 2.30 12.19 -27.94
CA THR A 346 3.69 12.05 -28.42
C THR A 346 4.10 13.24 -29.28
N MET A 347 3.20 13.77 -30.09
CA MET A 347 3.43 15.03 -30.83
C MET A 347 3.64 16.20 -29.86
N VAL A 348 2.84 16.29 -28.78
CA VAL A 348 3.03 17.30 -27.72
C VAL A 348 4.42 17.17 -27.09
N ARG A 349 4.86 15.96 -26.70
CA ARG A 349 6.21 15.73 -26.15
C ARG A 349 7.34 16.03 -27.12
N ARG A 350 7.09 15.94 -28.43
CA ARG A 350 8.04 16.34 -29.49
C ARG A 350 7.92 17.80 -29.90
N TYR A 351 7.15 18.59 -29.16
CA TYR A 351 6.92 20.03 -29.36
C TYR A 351 6.21 20.34 -30.69
N GLN A 352 5.53 19.35 -31.27
CA GLN A 352 4.71 19.49 -32.47
C GLN A 352 3.29 19.97 -32.09
N PHE A 353 3.21 21.02 -31.28
CA PHE A 353 1.99 21.43 -30.59
C PHE A 353 0.84 21.78 -31.53
N ARG A 354 1.12 22.50 -32.63
CA ARG A 354 0.09 22.89 -33.60
C ARG A 354 -0.56 21.68 -34.25
N ARG A 355 0.27 20.75 -34.73
CA ARG A 355 -0.19 19.48 -35.29
C ARG A 355 -1.00 18.69 -34.25
N ALA A 356 -0.50 18.61 -33.02
CA ALA A 356 -1.21 17.91 -31.95
C ALA A 356 -2.59 18.53 -31.66
N ALA A 357 -2.70 19.86 -31.64
CA ALA A 357 -3.98 20.56 -31.46
C ALA A 357 -4.95 20.29 -32.63
N ASP A 358 -4.45 20.25 -33.86
CA ASP A 358 -5.26 19.95 -35.04
C ASP A 358 -5.80 18.52 -35.00
N GLU A 359 -4.96 17.54 -34.66
CA GLU A 359 -5.37 16.14 -34.52
C GLU A 359 -6.37 15.94 -33.38
N TYR A 360 -6.18 16.62 -32.24
CA TYR A 360 -7.17 16.59 -31.16
C TYR A 360 -8.53 17.17 -31.59
N ALA A 361 -8.52 18.26 -32.36
CA ALA A 361 -9.75 18.87 -32.87
C ALA A 361 -10.47 17.97 -33.89
N LEU A 362 -9.72 17.21 -34.70
CA LEU A 362 -10.25 16.22 -35.64
C LEU A 362 -10.80 14.96 -34.95
N LEU A 363 -10.15 14.53 -33.87
CA LEU A 363 -10.56 13.37 -33.07
C LEU A 363 -11.82 13.66 -32.24
N LEU A 364 -11.92 14.86 -31.66
CA LEU A 364 -12.98 15.20 -30.72
C LEU A 364 -14.43 14.87 -31.18
N PRO A 365 -14.89 15.22 -32.39
CA PRO A 365 -16.28 14.98 -32.82
C PRO A 365 -16.65 13.50 -32.98
N THR A 366 -15.67 12.60 -33.03
CA THR A 366 -15.91 11.17 -33.30
C THR A 366 -15.84 10.30 -32.05
N LEU A 367 -15.31 10.84 -30.95
CA LEU A 367 -15.24 10.16 -29.66
C LEU A 367 -16.65 9.91 -29.13
N LYS A 368 -17.05 8.63 -29.02
CA LYS A 368 -18.33 8.22 -28.43
C LYS A 368 -18.25 8.04 -26.92
N SER A 369 -17.07 7.73 -26.39
CA SER A 369 -16.84 7.64 -24.94
C SER A 369 -16.90 9.03 -24.31
N ASN A 370 -17.84 9.23 -23.38
CA ASN A 370 -17.96 10.48 -22.61
C ASN A 370 -16.68 10.80 -21.82
N VAL A 371 -15.98 9.77 -21.32
CA VAL A 371 -14.73 9.92 -20.56
C VAL A 371 -13.62 10.43 -21.47
N ARG A 372 -13.41 9.81 -22.64
CA ARG A 372 -12.38 10.22 -23.60
C ARG A 372 -12.68 11.58 -24.22
N ARG A 373 -13.96 11.86 -24.49
CA ARG A 373 -14.38 13.16 -24.96
C ARG A 373 -14.01 14.25 -23.96
N ALA A 374 -14.36 14.07 -22.69
CA ALA A 374 -14.01 15.02 -21.62
C ALA A 374 -12.48 15.18 -21.47
N GLU A 375 -11.70 14.11 -21.63
CA GLU A 375 -10.23 14.15 -21.64
C GLU A 375 -9.70 15.05 -22.77
N VAL A 376 -10.16 14.85 -24.01
CA VAL A 376 -9.72 15.63 -25.17
C VAL A 376 -10.22 17.08 -25.10
N GLU A 377 -11.47 17.31 -24.67
CA GLU A 377 -12.03 18.65 -24.46
C GLU A 377 -11.21 19.46 -23.46
N ALA A 378 -10.72 18.82 -22.41
CA ALA A 378 -9.91 19.47 -21.40
C ALA A 378 -8.45 19.68 -21.85
N ARG A 379 -7.89 18.75 -22.64
CA ARG A 379 -6.48 18.80 -23.09
C ARG A 379 -6.27 19.74 -24.27
N LEU A 380 -7.23 19.85 -25.20
CA LEU A 380 -7.11 20.66 -26.42
C LEU A 380 -6.76 22.14 -26.16
N PRO A 381 -7.40 22.86 -25.22
CA PRO A 381 -7.03 24.26 -24.91
C PRO A 381 -5.59 24.41 -24.43
N GLU A 382 -5.05 23.43 -23.71
CA GLU A 382 -3.68 23.46 -23.17
C GLU A 382 -2.66 23.34 -24.30
N VAL A 383 -2.88 22.39 -25.21
CA VAL A 383 -2.02 22.16 -26.38
C VAL A 383 -2.09 23.34 -27.35
N ARG A 384 -3.27 23.96 -27.51
CA ARG A 384 -3.41 25.22 -28.25
C ARG A 384 -2.61 26.36 -27.61
N GLY A 385 -2.61 26.45 -26.27
CA GLY A 385 -1.74 27.38 -25.54
C GLY A 385 -0.27 27.15 -25.86
N MET A 386 0.21 25.90 -25.79
CA MET A 386 1.59 25.54 -26.15
C MET A 386 1.93 25.91 -27.60
N ALA A 387 1.02 25.66 -28.54
CA ALA A 387 1.19 26.02 -29.94
C ALA A 387 1.32 27.54 -30.13
N GLY A 388 0.43 28.34 -29.52
CA GLY A 388 0.50 29.80 -29.57
C GLY A 388 1.77 30.37 -28.92
N ALA A 389 2.26 29.72 -27.87
CA ALA A 389 3.51 30.07 -27.21
C ALA A 389 4.71 29.85 -28.15
N LEU A 390 4.79 28.68 -28.81
CA LEU A 390 5.81 28.40 -29.83
C LEU A 390 5.73 29.37 -31.02
N GLU A 391 4.52 29.70 -31.49
CA GLU A 391 4.35 30.67 -32.58
C GLU A 391 4.88 32.06 -32.24
N SER A 392 4.70 32.50 -30.99
CA SER A 392 5.23 33.77 -30.51
C SER A 392 6.76 33.75 -30.52
N LEU A 393 7.37 32.64 -30.11
CA LEU A 393 8.82 32.45 -30.20
C LEU A 393 9.33 32.47 -31.65
N LEU A 394 8.67 31.73 -32.56
CA LEU A 394 9.05 31.71 -33.98
C LEU A 394 8.98 33.10 -34.61
N LYS A 395 7.92 33.85 -34.30
CA LYS A 395 7.76 35.24 -34.76
C LYS A 395 8.87 36.14 -34.22
N ALA A 396 9.23 35.99 -32.94
CA ALA A 396 10.30 36.77 -32.32
C ALA A 396 11.67 36.47 -32.95
N ILE A 397 12.02 35.19 -33.14
CA ILE A 397 13.28 34.76 -33.79
C ILE A 397 13.43 35.36 -35.20
N GLY A 398 12.33 35.58 -35.92
CA GLY A 398 12.34 36.23 -37.23
C GLY A 398 12.66 37.73 -37.21
N THR A 399 12.81 38.35 -36.04
CA THR A 399 13.10 39.79 -35.90
C THR A 399 14.58 40.06 -35.61
N ALA A 400 15.12 41.15 -36.16
CA ALA A 400 16.54 41.52 -35.99
C ALA A 400 16.95 41.80 -34.53
N SER A 401 15.99 42.05 -33.64
CA SER A 401 16.20 42.34 -32.22
C SER A 401 16.29 41.10 -31.33
N PHE A 402 15.92 39.91 -31.83
CA PHE A 402 15.86 38.69 -31.02
C PHE A 402 17.11 37.83 -31.24
N VAL A 403 18.25 38.27 -30.70
CA VAL A 403 19.48 37.47 -30.66
C VAL A 403 19.59 36.82 -29.29
N HIS A 404 19.42 35.49 -29.23
CA HIS A 404 19.51 34.77 -27.97
C HIS A 404 20.64 33.76 -27.96
N LYS A 405 21.54 33.97 -26.99
CA LYS A 405 22.65 33.10 -26.65
C LYS A 405 22.31 32.34 -25.38
N PHE A 406 22.36 31.02 -25.44
CA PHE A 406 22.20 30.17 -24.26
C PHE A 406 23.29 29.12 -24.20
N LYS A 407 23.61 28.68 -22.97
CA LYS A 407 24.58 27.62 -22.75
C LYS A 407 23.90 26.27 -22.83
N PHE A 408 24.47 25.38 -23.63
CA PHE A 408 24.13 23.96 -23.65
C PHE A 408 25.39 23.18 -23.27
N GLY A 409 25.45 22.72 -22.02
CA GLY A 409 26.69 22.22 -21.42
C GLY A 409 27.76 23.32 -21.34
N SER A 410 28.92 23.08 -21.95
CA SER A 410 30.04 24.03 -21.99
C SER A 410 30.04 24.96 -23.23
N VAL A 411 29.08 24.80 -24.15
CA VAL A 411 29.06 25.50 -25.44
C VAL A 411 27.96 26.56 -25.45
N GLU A 412 28.30 27.77 -25.90
CA GLU A 412 27.34 28.85 -26.15
C GLU A 412 26.76 28.71 -27.57
N LEU A 413 25.43 28.62 -27.65
CA LEU A 413 24.68 28.50 -28.89
C LEU A 413 23.96 29.82 -29.19
N THR A 414 23.97 30.26 -30.45
CA THR A 414 23.14 31.40 -30.91
C THR A 414 22.07 30.91 -31.88
N ILE A 415 20.79 31.14 -31.61
CA ILE A 415 19.70 30.79 -32.54
C ILE A 415 19.71 31.78 -33.72
N GLN A 416 19.68 31.27 -34.95
CA GLN A 416 19.64 32.08 -36.17
C GLN A 416 18.28 32.13 -36.84
N SER A 417 17.59 30.99 -36.88
CA SER A 417 16.27 30.88 -37.51
C SER A 417 15.58 29.65 -36.93
N ALA A 418 14.26 29.58 -37.03
CA ALA A 418 13.52 28.40 -36.61
C ALA A 418 12.21 28.22 -37.36
N ASP A 419 11.70 27.00 -37.35
CA ASP A 419 10.35 26.65 -37.79
C ASP A 419 9.65 25.79 -36.72
N ALA A 420 8.44 25.34 -37.01
CA ALA A 420 7.64 24.55 -36.08
C ALA A 420 8.29 23.22 -35.64
N ALA A 421 9.26 22.70 -36.39
CA ALA A 421 9.91 21.42 -36.11
C ALA A 421 11.26 21.58 -35.42
N ALA A 422 12.03 22.60 -35.76
CA ALA A 422 13.42 22.73 -35.33
C ALA A 422 13.94 24.18 -35.39
N PHE A 423 15.05 24.43 -34.69
CA PHE A 423 15.80 25.68 -34.78
C PHE A 423 17.20 25.44 -35.35
N LYS A 424 17.69 26.42 -36.12
CA LYS A 424 19.08 26.50 -36.58
C LYS A 424 19.87 27.37 -35.61
N PHE A 425 21.10 26.95 -35.34
CA PHE A 425 21.99 27.65 -34.41
C PHE A 425 23.42 27.65 -34.92
N THR A 426 24.22 28.57 -34.40
CA THR A 426 25.68 28.59 -34.59
C THR A 426 26.43 28.32 -33.29
N ILE A 427 27.57 27.66 -33.43
CA ILE A 427 28.62 27.47 -32.43
C ILE A 427 29.94 28.01 -32.98
N PRO A 428 30.98 28.22 -32.15
CA PRO A 428 32.28 28.71 -32.62
C PRO A 428 32.93 27.86 -33.74
N LYS A 429 32.53 26.59 -33.91
CA LYS A 429 33.08 25.65 -34.92
C LYS A 429 32.14 25.33 -36.09
N GLY A 430 30.98 25.99 -36.23
CA GLY A 430 30.05 25.72 -37.33
C GLY A 430 28.59 26.02 -37.01
N GLU A 431 27.70 25.60 -37.90
CA GLU A 431 26.25 25.72 -37.76
C GLU A 431 25.58 24.34 -37.66
N GLY A 432 24.40 24.30 -37.05
CA GLY A 432 23.63 23.07 -36.88
C GLY A 432 22.12 23.33 -36.82
N ARG A 433 21.34 22.25 -36.82
CA ARG A 433 19.88 22.27 -36.71
C ARG A 433 19.43 21.22 -35.71
N PHE A 434 18.72 21.63 -34.66
CA PHE A 434 18.19 20.73 -33.63
C PHE A 434 16.66 20.80 -33.55
N PRO A 435 15.96 19.66 -33.42
CA PRO A 435 14.54 19.66 -33.07
C PRO A 435 14.31 20.29 -31.71
N TRP A 436 13.18 20.99 -31.54
CA TRP A 436 12.83 21.64 -30.28
C TRP A 436 12.78 20.67 -29.09
N ALA A 437 12.38 19.43 -29.33
CA ALA A 437 12.29 18.36 -28.34
C ALA A 437 13.62 17.99 -27.65
N TYR A 438 14.77 18.46 -28.16
CA TYR A 438 16.07 18.26 -27.51
C TYR A 438 16.40 19.31 -26.45
N LEU A 439 15.61 20.39 -26.35
CA LEU A 439 15.76 21.36 -25.27
C LEU A 439 15.06 20.84 -24.02
N ASP A 440 15.68 21.04 -22.86
CA ASP A 440 14.98 20.85 -21.61
C ASP A 440 13.80 21.84 -21.51
N VAL A 441 12.76 21.43 -20.80
CA VAL A 441 11.50 22.18 -20.71
C VAL A 441 11.71 23.54 -20.05
N ALA A 442 12.62 23.65 -19.06
CA ALA A 442 12.88 24.91 -18.38
C ALA A 442 13.51 25.95 -19.31
N LEU A 443 14.52 25.55 -20.07
CA LEU A 443 15.16 26.38 -21.08
C LEU A 443 14.19 26.75 -22.21
N PHE A 444 13.38 25.80 -22.69
CA PHE A 444 12.34 26.12 -23.68
C PHE A 444 11.33 27.15 -23.14
N CYS A 445 10.81 26.96 -21.93
CA CYS A 445 9.92 27.92 -21.29
C CYS A 445 10.59 29.29 -21.10
N GLU A 446 11.88 29.35 -20.80
CA GLU A 446 12.64 30.61 -20.71
C GLU A 446 12.70 31.33 -22.06
N LEU A 447 13.06 30.61 -23.13
CA LEU A 447 13.11 31.15 -24.49
C LEU A 447 11.76 31.74 -24.91
N VAL A 448 10.69 30.98 -24.70
CA VAL A 448 9.34 31.41 -25.08
C VAL A 448 8.91 32.61 -24.25
N GLN A 449 9.18 32.66 -22.94
CA GLN A 449 8.84 33.83 -22.10
C GLN A 449 9.49 35.13 -22.58
N ARG A 450 10.74 35.07 -23.08
CA ARG A 450 11.44 36.24 -23.65
C ARG A 450 10.80 36.74 -24.95
N ALA A 451 10.09 35.87 -25.66
CA ALA A 451 9.32 36.23 -26.84
C ALA A 451 7.94 36.83 -26.49
N GLU A 452 7.66 37.09 -25.21
CA GLU A 452 6.43 37.70 -24.70
C GLU A 452 5.16 37.03 -25.26
N PRO A 453 4.92 35.74 -24.92
CA PRO A 453 3.81 35.00 -25.49
C PRO A 453 2.48 35.56 -24.99
N ALA A 454 1.41 35.32 -25.75
CA ALA A 454 0.05 35.58 -25.30
C ALA A 454 -0.26 34.90 -23.95
N THR A 455 -1.24 35.42 -23.22
CA THR A 455 -1.55 34.94 -21.87
C THR A 455 -1.95 33.45 -21.85
N GLU A 456 -2.70 33.00 -22.84
CA GLU A 456 -3.04 31.58 -23.06
C GLU A 456 -1.79 30.72 -23.31
N GLY A 457 -0.74 31.31 -23.89
CA GLY A 457 0.56 30.67 -24.07
C GLY A 457 1.28 30.41 -22.75
N LEU A 458 1.20 31.32 -21.78
CA LEU A 458 1.75 31.12 -20.44
C LEU A 458 1.06 29.98 -19.69
N LEU A 459 -0.26 29.85 -19.84
CA LEU A 459 -1.01 28.71 -19.32
C LEU A 459 -0.50 27.40 -19.95
N GLY A 460 -0.35 27.37 -21.29
CA GLY A 460 0.20 26.21 -22.00
C GLY A 460 1.62 25.83 -21.55
N LEU A 461 2.50 26.81 -21.34
CA LEU A 461 3.84 26.57 -20.78
C LEU A 461 3.79 26.04 -19.35
N GLY A 462 2.86 26.55 -18.53
CA GLY A 462 2.64 26.03 -17.17
C GLY A 462 2.22 24.56 -17.19
N CYS A 463 1.32 24.18 -18.10
CA CYS A 463 0.92 22.78 -18.31
C CYS A 463 2.12 21.92 -18.76
N LEU A 464 2.94 22.43 -19.68
CA LEU A 464 4.13 21.73 -20.17
C LEU A 464 5.16 21.50 -19.05
N ALA A 465 5.48 22.54 -18.26
CA ALA A 465 6.39 22.45 -17.12
C ALA A 465 5.87 21.47 -16.05
N TRP A 466 4.56 21.48 -15.80
CA TRP A 466 3.94 20.54 -14.87
C TRP A 466 4.03 19.11 -15.37
N ASP A 467 3.73 18.86 -16.63
CA ASP A 467 3.81 17.52 -17.23
C ASP A 467 5.27 16.99 -17.26
N ALA A 468 6.25 17.89 -17.33
CA ALA A 468 7.68 17.58 -17.25
C ALA A 468 8.20 17.35 -15.81
N GLY A 469 7.37 17.58 -14.79
CA GLY A 469 7.72 17.40 -13.37
C GLY A 469 8.31 18.65 -12.70
N ASP A 470 8.50 19.77 -13.40
CA ASP A 470 8.97 21.04 -12.83
C ASP A 470 7.80 21.83 -12.22
N ARG A 471 7.38 21.39 -11.02
CA ARG A 471 6.28 22.00 -10.26
C ARG A 471 6.52 23.48 -9.93
N PRO A 472 7.71 23.91 -9.44
CA PRO A 472 7.96 25.32 -9.17
C PRO A 472 7.81 26.22 -10.40
N LEU A 473 8.36 25.81 -11.55
CA LEU A 473 8.24 26.57 -12.78
C LEU A 473 6.78 26.64 -13.26
N ALA A 474 6.06 25.51 -13.20
CA ALA A 474 4.66 25.47 -13.57
C ALA A 474 3.80 26.43 -12.75
N VAL A 475 3.95 26.42 -11.42
CA VAL A 475 3.24 27.34 -10.52
C VAL A 475 3.54 28.80 -10.86
N LYS A 476 4.82 29.13 -11.10
CA LYS A 476 5.23 30.48 -11.51
C LYS A 476 4.52 30.93 -12.80
N LEU A 477 4.49 30.05 -13.82
CA LEU A 477 3.87 30.33 -15.11
C LEU A 477 2.34 30.47 -15.00
N PHE A 478 1.69 29.61 -14.21
CA PHE A 478 0.25 29.68 -13.96
C PHE A 478 -0.15 30.97 -13.25
N GLU A 479 0.57 31.35 -12.19
CA GLU A 479 0.26 32.58 -11.46
C GLU A 479 0.52 33.83 -12.30
N GLU A 480 1.55 33.83 -13.15
CA GLU A 480 1.77 34.92 -14.12
C GLU A 480 0.64 34.98 -15.16
N ALA A 481 0.17 33.84 -15.68
CA ALA A 481 -0.96 33.78 -16.61
C ALA A 481 -2.25 34.32 -15.97
N VAL A 482 -2.56 33.89 -14.74
CA VAL A 482 -3.74 34.34 -13.98
C VAL A 482 -3.63 35.83 -13.64
N LYS A 483 -2.44 36.32 -13.29
CA LYS A 483 -2.19 37.74 -13.02
C LYS A 483 -2.46 38.61 -14.26
N ARG A 484 -2.09 38.14 -15.46
CA ARG A 484 -2.38 38.83 -16.72
C ARG A 484 -3.85 38.72 -17.15
N LYS A 485 -4.51 37.61 -16.86
CA LYS A 485 -5.93 37.37 -17.19
C LYS A 485 -6.60 36.48 -16.13
N ALA A 486 -7.28 37.12 -15.18
CA ALA A 486 -7.93 36.43 -14.05
C ALA A 486 -8.90 35.31 -14.48
N GLY A 487 -9.54 35.46 -15.65
CA GLY A 487 -10.44 34.44 -16.24
C GLY A 487 -9.77 33.10 -16.57
N LEU A 488 -8.43 33.00 -16.57
CA LEU A 488 -7.72 31.74 -16.76
C LEU A 488 -7.62 30.89 -15.48
N ARG A 489 -8.01 31.42 -14.32
CA ARG A 489 -7.93 30.70 -13.04
C ARG A 489 -8.66 29.37 -13.08
N GLY A 490 -9.86 29.33 -13.66
CA GLY A 490 -10.63 28.09 -13.80
C GLY A 490 -9.91 27.03 -14.65
N GLY A 491 -9.13 27.44 -15.66
CA GLY A 491 -8.30 26.53 -16.46
C GLY A 491 -7.14 25.94 -15.66
N VAL A 492 -6.46 26.76 -14.86
CA VAL A 492 -5.40 26.31 -13.93
C VAL A 492 -5.96 25.33 -12.91
N ASP A 493 -7.07 25.70 -12.25
CA ASP A 493 -7.70 24.87 -11.23
C ASP A 493 -8.16 23.52 -11.82
N ALA A 494 -8.78 23.53 -13.00
CA ALA A 494 -9.19 22.31 -13.68
C ALA A 494 -7.99 21.43 -14.07
N PHE A 495 -6.89 22.01 -14.56
CA PHE A 495 -5.67 21.27 -14.88
C PHE A 495 -5.06 20.62 -13.63
N VAL A 496 -4.88 21.40 -12.56
CA VAL A 496 -4.32 20.94 -11.28
C VAL A 496 -5.18 19.83 -10.68
N ALA A 497 -6.51 20.01 -10.66
CA ALA A 497 -7.46 18.99 -10.20
C ALA A 497 -7.28 17.66 -10.93
N ARG A 498 -7.27 17.67 -12.27
CA ARG A 498 -7.10 16.46 -13.09
C ARG A 498 -5.76 15.78 -12.84
N ARG A 499 -4.66 16.55 -12.77
CA ARG A 499 -3.33 15.99 -12.52
C ARG A 499 -3.13 15.49 -11.09
N ARG A 500 -3.89 16.01 -10.13
CA ARG A 500 -3.86 15.56 -8.73
C ARG A 500 -4.89 14.48 -8.41
N GLY A 501 -5.84 14.21 -9.31
CA GLY A 501 -6.92 13.25 -9.08
C GLY A 501 -7.92 13.69 -8.01
N VAL A 502 -8.10 15.00 -7.82
CA VAL A 502 -9.01 15.57 -6.80
C VAL A 502 -9.99 16.53 -7.48
N PRO A 503 -11.21 16.71 -6.95
CA PRO A 503 -12.14 17.71 -7.49
C PRO A 503 -11.59 19.13 -7.31
N VAL A 504 -12.02 20.05 -8.16
CA VAL A 504 -11.73 21.49 -7.98
C VAL A 504 -12.40 21.96 -6.67
N PRO A 505 -11.65 22.52 -5.71
CA PRO A 505 -12.22 22.99 -4.46
C PRO A 505 -13.20 24.15 -4.67
N ALA A 506 -14.16 24.31 -3.75
CA ALA A 506 -14.99 25.50 -3.71
C ALA A 506 -14.11 26.75 -3.51
N GLY A 507 -14.05 27.64 -4.51
CA GLY A 507 -13.16 28.80 -4.55
C GLY A 507 -11.80 28.57 -5.22
N GLY A 508 -11.54 27.39 -5.78
CA GLY A 508 -10.29 27.04 -6.46
C GLY A 508 -9.18 26.58 -5.51
N PHE A 509 -8.03 26.19 -6.06
CA PHE A 509 -6.87 25.86 -5.24
C PHE A 509 -6.26 27.12 -4.62
N VAL A 510 -5.58 26.97 -3.48
CA VAL A 510 -4.80 28.03 -2.84
C VAL A 510 -3.32 27.68 -2.85
N LEU A 511 -2.44 28.68 -2.89
CA LEU A 511 -1.01 28.44 -2.74
C LEU A 511 -0.63 28.31 -1.26
N TYR A 512 0.04 27.21 -0.93
CA TYR A 512 0.65 26.99 0.37
C TYR A 512 2.08 26.46 0.18
N ARG A 513 3.06 27.22 0.70
CA ARG A 513 4.50 26.90 0.58
C ARG A 513 4.94 26.52 -0.84
N GLY A 514 4.41 27.23 -1.85
CA GLY A 514 4.78 27.04 -3.25
C GLY A 514 4.04 25.91 -3.98
N ALA A 515 3.04 25.27 -3.36
CA ALA A 515 2.22 24.24 -3.98
C ALA A 515 0.73 24.60 -3.96
N TYR A 516 -0.02 24.17 -4.98
CA TYR A 516 -1.48 24.25 -4.97
C TYR A 516 -2.05 23.22 -4.00
N ALA A 517 -2.76 23.70 -2.98
CA ALA A 517 -3.44 22.94 -1.95
C ALA A 517 -4.93 23.25 -1.94
N THR A 518 -5.76 22.32 -1.53
CA THR A 518 -7.15 22.62 -1.17
C THR A 518 -7.18 23.43 0.14
N THR A 519 -8.29 24.10 0.42
CA THR A 519 -8.47 24.84 1.68
C THR A 519 -8.34 23.92 2.90
N GLU A 520 -8.83 22.69 2.79
CA GLU A 520 -8.70 21.66 3.82
C GLU A 520 -7.26 21.20 3.99
N GLU A 521 -6.55 20.92 2.89
CA GLU A 521 -5.14 20.54 2.90
C GLU A 521 -4.30 21.61 3.58
N LYS A 522 -4.51 22.88 3.21
CA LYS A 522 -3.83 24.01 3.86
C LYS A 522 -4.11 24.02 5.36
N ALA A 523 -5.37 23.92 5.78
CA ALA A 523 -5.74 23.94 7.19
C ALA A 523 -5.13 22.77 7.99
N ASN A 524 -5.05 21.58 7.40
CA ASN A 524 -4.47 20.41 8.06
C ASN A 524 -2.94 20.48 8.12
N LEU A 525 -2.29 20.97 7.06
CA LEU A 525 -0.85 21.23 7.06
C LEU A 525 -0.46 22.32 8.07
N GLU A 526 -1.28 23.36 8.23
CA GLU A 526 -1.10 24.40 9.26
C GLU A 526 -1.23 23.86 10.69
N LYS A 527 -2.04 22.81 10.90
CA LYS A 527 -2.13 22.06 12.16
C LYS A 527 -0.98 21.08 12.39
N GLY A 528 -0.01 21.00 11.47
CA GLY A 528 1.12 20.07 11.56
C GLY A 528 0.77 18.61 11.23
N LEU A 529 -0.40 18.37 10.64
CA LEU A 529 -0.81 17.04 10.19
C LEU A 529 -0.17 16.72 8.84
N VAL A 530 -0.02 15.43 8.57
CA VAL A 530 0.46 14.90 7.29
C VAL A 530 -0.50 13.84 6.79
N LEU A 531 -0.68 13.75 5.47
CA LEU A 531 -1.51 12.72 4.88
C LEU A 531 -0.71 11.39 4.85
N PHE A 532 -1.28 10.34 5.42
CA PHE A 532 -0.76 8.97 5.39
C PHE A 532 -1.92 8.02 5.08
N GLU A 533 -1.79 7.25 3.99
CA GLU A 533 -2.81 6.28 3.52
C GLU A 533 -4.24 6.86 3.49
N GLY A 534 -4.37 8.10 2.98
CA GLY A 534 -5.66 8.79 2.85
C GLY A 534 -6.22 9.40 4.14
N LYS A 535 -5.47 9.35 5.25
CA LYS A 535 -5.88 9.97 6.53
C LYS A 535 -4.88 11.02 6.98
N TRP A 536 -5.40 12.12 7.54
CA TRP A 536 -4.56 13.13 8.19
C TRP A 536 -4.13 12.63 9.57
N VAL A 537 -2.83 12.52 9.77
CA VAL A 537 -2.24 12.02 11.02
C VAL A 537 -1.19 13.00 11.54
N PRO A 538 -0.93 13.03 12.85
CA PRO A 538 0.21 13.75 13.39
C PRO A 538 1.51 13.27 12.74
N ARG A 539 2.43 14.20 12.47
CA ARG A 539 3.71 13.87 11.84
C ARG A 539 4.52 12.83 12.63
N GLU A 540 4.42 12.86 13.96
CA GLU A 540 5.06 11.93 14.90
C GLU A 540 4.48 10.50 14.90
N ASP A 541 3.29 10.33 14.34
CA ASP A 541 2.60 9.03 14.28
C ASP A 541 2.77 8.35 12.92
N ARG A 542 3.11 9.12 11.88
CA ARG A 542 3.37 8.59 10.53
C ARG A 542 4.38 7.45 10.52
N GLU A 543 5.49 7.57 11.27
CA GLU A 543 6.51 6.53 11.29
C GLU A 543 6.03 5.22 11.92
N LYS A 544 5.17 5.32 12.95
CA LYS A 544 4.63 4.15 13.64
C LYS A 544 3.59 3.43 12.77
N LEU A 545 2.72 4.21 12.13
CA LEU A 545 1.76 3.71 11.15
C LEU A 545 2.47 3.08 9.93
N ALA A 546 3.56 3.68 9.44
CA ALA A 546 4.38 3.12 8.35
C ALA A 546 5.06 1.79 8.72
N LYS A 547 5.29 1.54 10.00
CA LYS A 547 5.78 0.25 10.53
C LYS A 547 4.66 -0.77 10.75
N GLY A 548 3.44 -0.49 10.28
CA GLY A 548 2.27 -1.35 10.46
C GLY A 548 1.75 -1.37 11.89
N GLN A 549 2.15 -0.42 12.74
CA GLN A 549 1.60 -0.33 14.10
C GLN A 549 0.29 0.43 14.09
N ILE A 550 -0.61 0.06 14.99
CA ILE A 550 -1.86 0.75 15.20
C ILE A 550 -2.02 1.12 16.68
N GLN A 551 -2.79 2.16 16.94
CA GLN A 551 -3.07 2.55 18.32
C GLN A 551 -4.34 1.85 18.83
N ILE A 552 -4.21 1.09 19.92
CA ILE A 552 -5.34 0.49 20.65
C ILE A 552 -5.25 0.97 22.10
N ALA A 553 -6.32 1.63 22.59
CA ALA A 553 -6.40 2.18 23.94
C ALA A 553 -5.18 3.05 24.33
N GLY A 554 -4.72 3.89 23.39
CA GLY A 554 -3.58 4.79 23.59
C GLY A 554 -2.20 4.14 23.42
N LYS A 555 -2.11 2.81 23.23
CA LYS A 555 -0.84 2.10 23.04
C LYS A 555 -0.63 1.69 21.59
N TRP A 556 0.61 1.80 21.12
CA TRP A 556 1.02 1.31 19.81
C TRP A 556 1.25 -0.20 19.86
N VAL A 557 0.57 -0.93 18.98
CA VAL A 557 0.74 -2.37 18.84
C VAL A 557 0.94 -2.74 17.37
N PRO A 558 1.72 -3.79 17.06
CA PRO A 558 1.81 -4.32 15.71
C PRO A 558 0.42 -4.66 15.14
N GLY A 559 0.21 -4.39 13.86
CA GLY A 559 -1.08 -4.55 13.20
C GLY A 559 -1.55 -6.01 13.11
N ASP A 560 -0.63 -6.96 13.08
CA ASP A 560 -0.88 -8.40 13.16
C ASP A 560 -1.30 -8.85 14.57
N GLU A 561 -0.90 -8.11 15.61
CA GLU A 561 -1.27 -8.35 17.01
C GLU A 561 -2.54 -7.59 17.44
N ALA A 562 -3.06 -6.74 16.55
CA ALA A 562 -4.18 -5.85 16.79
C ALA A 562 -5.44 -6.58 17.25
N GLU A 563 -5.78 -7.68 16.59
CA GLU A 563 -7.04 -8.39 16.84
C GLU A 563 -7.05 -9.02 18.23
N LEU A 564 -5.98 -9.73 18.60
CA LEU A 564 -5.83 -10.35 19.91
C LEU A 564 -5.81 -9.29 21.01
N THR A 565 -5.12 -8.18 20.76
CA THR A 565 -5.11 -7.03 21.68
C THR A 565 -6.51 -6.42 21.86
N ARG A 566 -7.30 -6.24 20.78
CA ARG A 566 -8.69 -5.76 20.87
C ARG A 566 -9.58 -6.72 21.66
N ARG A 567 -9.34 -8.02 21.52
CA ARG A 567 -10.06 -9.08 22.24
C ARG A 567 -9.60 -9.23 23.70
N GLY A 568 -8.66 -8.40 24.16
CA GLY A 568 -8.21 -8.35 25.54
C GLY A 568 -7.19 -9.43 25.92
N TYR A 569 -6.61 -10.12 24.93
CA TYR A 569 -5.53 -11.08 25.17
C TYR A 569 -4.24 -10.36 25.56
N ARG A 570 -3.42 -11.03 26.36
CA ARG A 570 -2.10 -10.53 26.78
C ARG A 570 -1.02 -11.49 26.34
N LYS A 571 0.10 -10.95 25.89
CA LYS A 571 1.28 -11.73 25.51
C LYS A 571 2.19 -11.87 26.72
N VAL A 572 2.43 -13.10 27.18
CA VAL A 572 3.34 -13.44 28.28
C VAL A 572 4.33 -14.47 27.75
N ASP A 573 5.63 -14.19 27.89
CA ASP A 573 6.73 -15.04 27.39
C ASP A 573 6.54 -15.51 25.93
N GLY A 574 6.04 -14.60 25.08
CA GLY A 574 5.81 -14.85 23.67
C GLY A 574 4.49 -15.58 23.35
N LYS A 575 3.72 -16.03 24.34
CA LYS A 575 2.42 -16.72 24.15
C LYS A 575 1.26 -15.80 24.45
N TRP A 576 0.21 -15.89 23.63
CA TRP A 576 -1.04 -15.18 23.89
C TRP A 576 -1.89 -15.93 24.89
N MET A 577 -2.37 -15.21 25.91
CA MET A 577 -3.23 -15.72 26.95
C MET A 577 -4.51 -14.90 26.97
N SER A 578 -5.63 -15.57 27.25
CA SER A 578 -6.86 -14.85 27.56
C SER A 578 -6.68 -14.05 28.85
N ARG A 579 -7.56 -13.09 29.09
CA ARG A 579 -7.55 -12.33 30.35
C ARG A 579 -7.77 -13.25 31.56
N GLU A 580 -8.64 -14.24 31.43
CA GLU A 580 -8.94 -15.21 32.49
C GLU A 580 -7.72 -16.07 32.82
N ASP A 581 -7.04 -16.61 31.79
CA ASP A 581 -5.82 -17.42 31.99
C ASP A 581 -4.68 -16.59 32.58
N TYR A 582 -4.57 -15.33 32.14
CA TYR A 582 -3.59 -14.39 32.68
C TYR A 582 -3.85 -14.11 34.17
N ASP A 583 -5.10 -13.78 34.52
CA ASP A 583 -5.48 -13.46 35.90
C ASP A 583 -5.37 -14.70 36.79
N ALA A 584 -5.70 -15.90 36.29
CA ALA A 584 -5.53 -17.18 36.98
C ALA A 584 -4.05 -17.47 37.27
N MET A 585 -3.18 -17.36 36.27
CA MET A 585 -1.72 -17.53 36.42
C MET A 585 -1.15 -16.55 37.45
N ARG A 586 -1.56 -15.27 37.41
CA ARG A 586 -1.13 -14.25 38.40
C ARG A 586 -1.66 -14.51 39.80
N GLY A 587 -2.73 -15.28 39.94
CA GLY A 587 -3.29 -15.70 41.23
C GLY A 587 -2.46 -16.76 41.96
N GLU A 588 -1.60 -17.50 41.23
CA GLU A 588 -0.67 -18.46 41.82
C GLU A 588 0.64 -17.79 42.23
N TRP A 589 1.26 -18.25 43.32
CA TRP A 589 2.53 -17.70 43.78
C TRP A 589 3.69 -17.86 42.78
N VAL A 590 3.65 -18.93 41.97
CA VAL A 590 4.63 -19.17 40.90
C VAL A 590 4.52 -18.11 39.80
N GLY A 591 3.29 -17.73 39.45
CA GLY A 591 3.01 -16.69 38.47
C GLY A 591 2.93 -15.27 39.05
N ALA A 592 3.26 -15.08 40.33
CA ALA A 592 3.15 -13.80 41.02
C ALA A 592 3.79 -12.64 40.24
N THR A 593 3.13 -11.48 40.28
CA THR A 593 3.64 -10.26 39.68
C THR A 593 4.82 -9.74 40.49
N VAL A 594 5.86 -9.26 39.81
CA VAL A 594 6.98 -8.54 40.41
C VAL A 594 6.90 -7.08 39.97
N GLU A 595 6.86 -6.17 40.93
CA GLU A 595 6.91 -4.71 40.71
C GLU A 595 8.21 -4.16 41.31
N GLU A 596 8.93 -3.38 40.52
CA GLU A 596 10.19 -2.77 40.92
C GLU A 596 10.00 -1.26 41.09
N THR A 597 10.31 -0.74 42.27
CA THR A 597 10.30 0.69 42.57
C THR A 597 11.71 1.20 42.85
N ALA A 598 11.86 2.49 43.18
CA ALA A 598 13.17 3.02 43.57
C ALA A 598 13.68 2.36 44.85
N HIS A 599 12.79 2.08 45.81
CA HIS A 599 13.14 1.62 47.14
C HIS A 599 12.74 0.18 47.48
N ALA A 600 11.93 -0.48 46.64
CA ALA A 600 11.44 -1.82 46.89
C ALA A 600 11.35 -2.74 45.66
N THR A 601 11.48 -4.04 45.91
CA THR A 601 11.06 -5.13 45.03
C THR A 601 9.83 -5.78 45.67
N ILE A 602 8.69 -5.72 44.99
CA ILE A 602 7.43 -6.27 45.49
C ILE A 602 7.09 -7.50 44.67
N ARG A 603 6.81 -8.62 45.32
CA ARG A 603 6.27 -9.82 44.69
C ARG A 603 4.92 -10.19 45.31
N THR A 604 3.90 -10.33 44.47
CA THR A 604 2.53 -10.57 44.92
C THR A 604 1.70 -11.38 43.94
N ASN A 605 0.88 -12.30 44.46
CA ASN A 605 -0.18 -12.98 43.71
C ASN A 605 -1.57 -12.35 43.90
N ALA A 606 -1.63 -11.13 44.45
CA ALA A 606 -2.87 -10.33 44.53
C ALA A 606 -3.18 -9.58 43.21
N GLY A 607 -2.32 -9.71 42.20
CA GLY A 607 -2.50 -9.18 40.85
C GLY A 607 -1.74 -7.87 40.57
N ASP A 608 -1.63 -7.53 39.28
CA ASP A 608 -0.81 -6.39 38.80
C ASP A 608 -1.24 -5.04 39.37
N ALA A 609 -2.55 -4.82 39.52
CA ALA A 609 -3.09 -3.56 40.03
C ALA A 609 -2.64 -3.32 41.47
N PHE A 610 -2.74 -4.35 42.31
CA PHE A 610 -2.29 -4.29 43.70
C PHE A 610 -0.77 -4.11 43.80
N ALA A 611 0.02 -4.79 42.96
CA ALA A 611 1.48 -4.67 42.95
C ALA A 611 1.92 -3.21 42.72
N LYS A 612 1.38 -2.57 41.68
CA LYS A 612 1.65 -1.16 41.35
C LYS A 612 1.19 -0.20 42.43
N GLU A 613 0.03 -0.48 42.98
CA GLU A 613 -0.55 0.33 44.02
C GLU A 613 0.29 0.31 45.29
N LEU A 614 0.67 -0.89 45.75
CA LEU A 614 1.58 -1.07 46.88
C LEU A 614 2.94 -0.42 46.59
N GLY A 615 3.45 -0.53 45.37
CA GLY A 615 4.67 0.16 44.94
C GLY A 615 4.57 1.67 45.10
N ALA A 616 3.50 2.28 44.57
CA ALA A 616 3.27 3.71 44.72
C ALA A 616 3.09 4.13 46.19
N LEU A 617 2.47 3.29 47.02
CA LEU A 617 2.29 3.54 48.44
C LEU A 617 3.61 3.48 49.21
N ILE A 618 4.46 2.49 48.94
CA ILE A 618 5.80 2.39 49.57
C ILE A 618 6.66 3.60 49.20
N GLU A 619 6.63 4.04 47.94
CA GLU A 619 7.34 5.25 47.51
C GLU A 619 6.81 6.52 48.18
N ALA A 620 5.49 6.60 48.42
CA ALA A 620 4.90 7.70 49.18
C ALA A 620 5.21 7.63 50.69
N ALA A 621 5.34 6.42 51.24
CA ALA A 621 5.70 6.19 52.64
C ALA A 621 7.17 6.54 52.91
N TRP A 622 8.05 6.33 51.93
CA TRP A 622 9.49 6.52 52.07
C TRP A 622 9.93 7.88 52.64
N PRO A 623 9.49 9.03 52.09
CA PRO A 623 9.83 10.33 52.66
C PRO A 623 9.28 10.53 54.07
N GLU A 624 8.14 9.93 54.41
CA GLU A 624 7.55 10.01 55.75
C GLU A 624 8.32 9.14 56.76
N TYR A 625 8.77 7.94 56.36
CA TYR A 625 9.71 7.15 57.15
C TYR A 625 10.98 7.94 57.44
N ARG A 626 11.59 8.50 56.39
CA ARG A 626 12.81 9.29 56.51
C ARG A 626 12.63 10.45 57.49
N LYS A 627 11.55 11.23 57.34
CA LYS A 627 11.24 12.36 58.22
C LYS A 627 11.05 11.90 59.66
N PHE A 628 10.27 10.83 59.86
CA PHE A 628 9.97 10.33 61.19
C PHE A 628 11.21 9.79 61.90
N TYR A 629 12.11 9.11 61.19
CA TYR A 629 13.33 8.50 61.75
C TYR A 629 14.55 9.43 61.75
N GLY A 630 14.35 10.75 61.67
CA GLY A 630 15.43 11.73 61.88
C GLY A 630 16.26 12.07 60.64
N GLY A 631 15.78 11.72 59.44
CA GLY A 631 16.40 12.07 58.17
C GLY A 631 17.37 11.04 57.61
N GLU A 632 17.65 9.98 58.36
CA GLU A 632 18.56 8.89 57.99
C GLU A 632 17.94 7.97 56.93
N GLU A 633 18.79 7.44 56.05
CA GLU A 633 18.39 6.46 55.02
C GLU A 633 18.80 5.04 55.45
N PRO A 634 17.99 4.02 55.14
CA PRO A 634 18.29 2.63 55.51
C PRO A 634 19.50 2.10 54.74
N LYS A 635 20.36 1.35 55.44
CA LYS A 635 21.57 0.75 54.87
C LYS A 635 21.30 -0.66 54.37
N PHE A 636 21.12 -0.81 53.06
CA PHE A 636 21.07 -2.11 52.39
C PHE A 636 22.44 -2.51 51.82
N ALA A 637 22.66 -3.80 51.57
CA ALA A 637 23.82 -4.25 50.82
C ALA A 637 23.84 -3.64 49.40
N PRO A 638 25.01 -3.44 48.77
CA PRO A 638 25.09 -2.85 47.43
C PRO A 638 24.18 -3.57 46.42
N GLY A 639 23.31 -2.81 45.75
CA GLY A 639 22.35 -3.34 44.78
C GLY A 639 21.13 -4.06 45.39
N LYS A 640 20.97 -4.05 46.71
CA LYS A 640 19.79 -4.54 47.41
C LYS A 640 18.88 -3.39 47.83
N LYS A 641 17.60 -3.71 47.97
CA LYS A 641 16.53 -2.84 48.44
C LYS A 641 15.49 -3.66 49.19
N MET A 642 14.50 -3.00 49.77
CA MET A 642 13.44 -3.66 50.52
C MET A 642 12.73 -4.71 49.66
N THR A 643 12.55 -5.94 50.17
CA THR A 643 11.81 -6.98 49.47
C THR A 643 10.47 -7.21 50.17
N LEU A 644 9.36 -7.04 49.46
CA LEU A 644 8.02 -7.25 49.99
C LEU A 644 7.38 -8.48 49.33
N TYR A 645 7.02 -9.48 50.14
CA TYR A 645 6.21 -10.62 49.74
C TYR A 645 4.78 -10.41 50.24
N ALA A 646 3.88 -10.05 49.32
CA ALA A 646 2.48 -9.78 49.63
C ALA A 646 1.60 -10.90 49.07
N PHE A 647 1.16 -11.80 49.94
CA PHE A 647 0.37 -12.98 49.58
C PHE A 647 -1.14 -12.68 49.54
N LYS A 648 -1.81 -13.12 48.49
CA LYS A 648 -3.27 -12.98 48.34
C LYS A 648 -4.05 -13.74 49.41
N GLY A 649 -3.52 -14.85 49.93
CA GLY A 649 -4.20 -15.72 50.87
C GLY A 649 -3.25 -16.45 51.81
N TYR A 650 -3.83 -17.05 52.86
CA TYR A 650 -3.09 -17.65 53.96
C TYR A 650 -2.18 -18.81 53.53
N GLU A 651 -2.60 -19.65 52.59
CA GLU A 651 -1.89 -20.89 52.26
C GLU A 651 -0.48 -20.64 51.71
N ASP A 652 -0.31 -19.66 50.83
CA ASP A 652 1.02 -19.32 50.29
C ASP A 652 1.90 -18.66 51.35
N TYR A 653 1.31 -17.81 52.21
CA TYR A 653 1.99 -17.22 53.36
C TYR A 653 2.44 -18.29 54.37
N ARG A 654 1.57 -19.26 54.70
CA ARG A 654 1.88 -20.37 55.60
C ARG A 654 3.07 -21.17 55.08
N LYS A 655 3.08 -21.52 53.79
CA LYS A 655 4.19 -22.23 53.14
C LYS A 655 5.48 -21.41 53.25
N TYR A 656 5.42 -20.12 52.91
CA TYR A 656 6.57 -19.22 53.04
C TYR A 656 7.13 -19.19 54.47
N CYS A 657 6.29 -19.07 55.49
CA CYS A 657 6.72 -19.06 56.88
C CYS A 657 7.42 -20.38 57.26
N VAL A 658 6.84 -21.52 56.90
CA VAL A 658 7.44 -22.85 57.19
C VAL A 658 8.78 -23.02 56.46
N GLU A 659 8.86 -22.65 55.18
CA GLU A 659 10.08 -22.77 54.37
C GLU A 659 11.21 -21.86 54.86
N THR A 660 10.85 -20.69 55.41
CA THR A 660 11.81 -19.69 55.91
C THR A 660 12.04 -19.75 57.42
N LYS A 661 11.50 -20.77 58.11
CA LYS A 661 11.60 -20.97 59.57
C LYS A 661 11.13 -19.74 60.36
N ALA A 662 9.96 -19.22 60.00
CA ALA A 662 9.25 -18.12 60.66
C ALA A 662 7.93 -18.63 61.30
N ASP A 663 7.99 -19.80 61.95
CA ASP A 663 6.83 -20.50 62.50
C ASP A 663 6.07 -19.71 63.58
N ASP A 664 6.78 -18.84 64.30
CA ASP A 664 6.23 -17.93 65.31
C ASP A 664 5.34 -16.81 64.73
N HIS A 665 5.43 -16.57 63.42
CA HIS A 665 4.64 -15.56 62.70
C HIS A 665 3.42 -16.14 61.96
N LEU A 666 3.10 -17.43 62.13
CA LEU A 666 1.95 -18.06 61.47
C LEU A 666 0.61 -17.37 61.75
N ASN A 667 0.44 -16.80 62.95
CA ASN A 667 -0.79 -16.11 63.34
C ASN A 667 -0.81 -14.61 62.97
N ALA A 668 0.33 -14.07 62.55
CA ALA A 668 0.50 -12.66 62.20
C ALA A 668 -0.12 -12.34 60.82
N ALA A 669 -0.53 -11.09 60.62
CA ALA A 669 -0.98 -10.59 59.32
C ALA A 669 0.22 -10.29 58.39
N GLY A 670 1.35 -9.91 59.00
CA GLY A 670 2.64 -9.78 58.36
C GLY A 670 3.75 -9.73 59.41
N PHE A 671 4.98 -9.66 58.93
CA PHE A 671 6.16 -9.44 59.74
C PHE A 671 7.30 -8.86 58.89
N ALA A 672 8.16 -8.08 59.53
CA ALA A 672 9.48 -7.72 59.06
C ALA A 672 10.54 -8.48 59.82
N ARG A 673 11.57 -8.96 59.11
CA ARG A 673 12.72 -9.61 59.75
C ARG A 673 13.87 -8.64 59.94
N SER A 674 14.50 -8.66 61.10
CA SER A 674 15.71 -7.86 61.35
C SER A 674 16.97 -8.47 60.71
N ASP A 675 16.98 -9.78 60.49
CA ASP A 675 18.10 -10.55 59.93
C ASP A 675 18.10 -10.65 58.39
N SER A 676 17.07 -10.13 57.73
CA SER A 676 16.96 -10.11 56.26
C SER A 676 16.24 -8.86 55.77
N ASP A 677 16.34 -8.54 54.48
CA ASP A 677 15.73 -7.34 53.88
C ASP A 677 14.26 -7.56 53.48
N VAL A 678 13.56 -8.44 54.21
CA VAL A 678 12.27 -8.98 53.80
C VAL A 678 11.15 -8.55 54.74
N VAL A 679 10.07 -8.11 54.10
CA VAL A 679 8.73 -7.95 54.65
C VAL A 679 7.86 -9.02 54.02
N ALA A 680 7.10 -9.77 54.83
CA ALA A 680 6.12 -10.71 54.35
C ALA A 680 4.77 -10.42 55.00
N GLY A 681 3.69 -10.48 54.21
CA GLY A 681 2.34 -10.28 54.73
C GLY A 681 1.30 -10.87 53.81
N TRP A 682 0.11 -11.13 54.34
CA TRP A 682 -0.99 -11.71 53.59
C TRP A 682 -2.30 -10.96 53.80
N ASN A 683 -3.20 -11.06 52.82
CA ASN A 683 -4.52 -10.43 52.91
C ASN A 683 -5.42 -11.19 53.89
N LYS A 684 -5.24 -10.91 55.19
CA LYS A 684 -5.89 -11.62 56.29
C LYS A 684 -7.41 -11.47 56.32
N THR A 685 -7.90 -10.28 56.00
CA THR A 685 -9.33 -9.93 56.14
C THR A 685 -10.07 -9.92 54.81
N GLY A 686 -9.37 -10.06 53.69
CA GLY A 686 -9.90 -9.83 52.35
C GLY A 686 -10.01 -8.35 52.00
N ASP A 687 -9.83 -7.45 52.97
CA ASP A 687 -9.92 -6.01 52.76
C ASP A 687 -8.61 -5.43 52.20
N ARG A 688 -8.73 -4.74 51.07
CA ARG A 688 -7.59 -4.14 50.37
C ARG A 688 -6.87 -3.10 51.23
N GLN A 689 -7.61 -2.22 51.91
CA GLN A 689 -7.02 -1.12 52.68
C GLN A 689 -6.22 -1.65 53.86
N GLN A 690 -6.76 -2.62 54.60
CA GLN A 690 -6.07 -3.27 55.71
C GLN A 690 -4.83 -4.04 55.25
N PHE A 691 -4.86 -4.64 54.05
CA PHE A 691 -3.70 -5.31 53.53
C PHE A 691 -2.57 -4.32 53.19
N LEU A 692 -2.88 -3.19 52.56
CA LEU A 692 -1.92 -2.10 52.34
C LEU A 692 -1.36 -1.56 53.66
N GLN A 693 -2.22 -1.37 54.66
CA GLN A 693 -1.82 -0.95 56.00
C GLN A 693 -0.81 -1.92 56.61
N THR A 694 -1.07 -3.23 56.50
CA THR A 694 -0.15 -4.28 56.97
C THR A 694 1.20 -4.17 56.25
N MET A 695 1.21 -4.04 54.92
CA MET A 695 2.47 -3.98 54.17
C MET A 695 3.31 -2.73 54.48
N VAL A 696 2.65 -1.58 54.68
CA VAL A 696 3.31 -0.33 55.10
C VAL A 696 3.80 -0.45 56.54
N HIS A 697 2.98 -0.98 57.44
CA HIS A 697 3.34 -1.23 58.84
C HIS A 697 4.64 -2.05 58.94
N GLU A 698 4.71 -3.19 58.25
CA GLU A 698 5.93 -4.01 58.26
C GLU A 698 7.09 -3.33 57.53
N GLY A 699 6.81 -2.56 56.48
CA GLY A 699 7.80 -1.72 55.82
C GLY A 699 8.46 -0.72 56.78
N ALA A 700 7.70 -0.14 57.70
CA ALA A 700 8.20 0.78 58.72
C ALA A 700 9.13 0.07 59.72
N HIS A 701 8.81 -1.17 60.12
CA HIS A 701 9.70 -1.99 60.95
C HIS A 701 11.03 -2.26 60.26
N LEU A 702 10.99 -2.71 59.01
CA LEU A 702 12.22 -3.01 58.27
C LEU A 702 13.06 -1.75 58.02
N TYR A 703 12.41 -0.62 57.71
CA TYR A 703 13.09 0.66 57.59
C TYR A 703 13.86 0.98 58.87
N TYR A 704 13.21 0.81 60.03
CA TYR A 704 13.83 1.06 61.32
C TYR A 704 15.00 0.12 61.61
N PHE A 705 14.88 -1.19 61.33
CA PHE A 705 15.97 -2.15 61.50
C PHE A 705 17.23 -1.80 60.69
N ARG A 706 17.07 -1.07 59.58
CA ARG A 706 18.17 -0.69 58.68
C ARG A 706 18.76 0.68 58.95
N VAL A 707 17.99 1.57 59.57
CA VAL A 707 18.48 2.86 60.07
C VAL A 707 19.17 2.69 61.42
N ALA A 708 18.58 1.93 62.34
CA ALA A 708 19.06 1.75 63.71
C ALA A 708 19.21 0.26 64.10
N PRO A 709 20.19 -0.48 63.54
CA PRO A 709 20.35 -1.92 63.77
C PRO A 709 20.68 -2.30 65.23
N ALA A 710 21.25 -1.36 65.98
CA ALA A 710 21.54 -1.52 67.41
C ALA A 710 20.32 -1.28 68.30
N ALA A 711 19.23 -0.70 67.78
CA ALA A 711 18.05 -0.39 68.56
C ALA A 711 17.32 -1.66 69.00
N ARG A 712 16.82 -1.63 70.24
CA ARG A 712 15.98 -2.66 70.83
C ARG A 712 14.75 -2.00 71.45
N PRO A 713 13.84 -1.43 70.64
CA PRO A 713 12.68 -0.74 71.16
C PRO A 713 11.75 -1.72 71.89
N PRO A 714 11.12 -1.33 73.01
CA PRO A 714 10.03 -2.09 73.60
C PRO A 714 8.83 -2.14 72.64
N SER A 715 7.96 -3.15 72.78
CA SER A 715 6.85 -3.39 71.83
C SER A 715 5.95 -2.17 71.65
N TRP A 716 5.62 -1.43 72.72
CA TRP A 716 4.77 -0.24 72.58
C TRP A 716 5.33 0.81 71.62
N HIS A 717 6.66 0.94 71.61
CA HIS A 717 7.35 1.91 70.77
C HIS A 717 7.52 1.34 69.37
N ALA A 718 7.96 0.09 69.24
CA ALA A 718 8.13 -0.57 67.94
C ALA A 718 6.82 -0.58 67.13
N GLU A 719 5.75 -1.08 67.74
CA GLU A 719 4.44 -1.24 67.12
C GLU A 719 3.74 0.11 66.97
N GLY A 720 3.85 1.00 67.96
CA GLY A 720 3.27 2.34 67.88
C GLY A 720 3.87 3.18 66.75
N MET A 721 5.18 3.02 66.48
CA MET A 721 5.84 3.66 65.31
C MET A 721 5.37 3.06 63.99
N ALA A 722 5.18 1.74 63.91
CA ALA A 722 4.72 1.10 62.68
C ALA A 722 3.24 1.43 62.39
N THR A 723 2.37 1.34 63.40
CA THR A 723 0.95 1.69 63.30
C THR A 723 0.74 3.18 63.00
N TYR A 724 1.68 4.07 63.36
CA TYR A 724 1.65 5.49 62.98
C TYR A 724 1.49 5.69 61.46
N PHE A 725 2.08 4.80 60.65
CA PHE A 725 2.01 4.86 59.20
C PHE A 725 0.80 4.13 58.60
N GLU A 726 -0.10 3.55 59.40
CA GLU A 726 -1.35 2.95 58.87
C GLU A 726 -2.39 4.00 58.43
N GLY A 727 -2.18 5.28 58.80
CA GLY A 727 -3.06 6.39 58.43
C GLY A 727 -2.67 7.05 57.11
N PHE A 728 -3.33 6.65 56.03
CA PHE A 728 -3.15 7.25 54.69
C PHE A 728 -4.43 7.15 53.85
N ASN A 729 -4.56 8.07 52.88
CA ASN A 729 -5.64 8.07 51.90
C ASN A 729 -5.15 8.35 50.47
N TRP A 730 -5.97 7.96 49.50
CA TRP A 730 -5.75 8.23 48.08
C TRP A 730 -6.55 9.46 47.64
N ASP A 731 -5.89 10.49 47.13
CA ASP A 731 -6.54 11.74 46.70
C ASP A 731 -7.01 11.75 45.23
N GLY A 732 -6.97 10.58 44.57
CA GLY A 732 -7.25 10.44 43.13
C GLY A 732 -6.00 10.49 42.26
N LYS A 733 -4.86 10.95 42.79
CA LYS A 733 -3.60 11.08 42.05
C LYS A 733 -2.39 10.51 42.79
N SER A 734 -2.34 10.63 44.11
CA SER A 734 -1.21 10.22 44.95
C SER A 734 -1.68 9.82 46.36
N TRP A 735 -0.86 9.01 47.03
CA TRP A 735 -1.04 8.68 48.43
C TRP A 735 -0.64 9.86 49.33
N ARG A 736 -1.45 10.14 50.36
CA ARG A 736 -1.14 11.10 51.41
C ARG A 736 -1.24 10.44 52.77
N PHE A 737 -0.20 10.59 53.58
CA PHE A 737 -0.19 10.14 54.96
C PHE A 737 -0.81 11.23 55.85
N ASN A 738 -1.89 10.87 56.52
CA ASN A 738 -2.54 11.72 57.53
C ASN A 738 -2.26 11.22 58.96
N PHE A 739 -1.66 10.03 59.09
CA PHE A 739 -1.30 9.35 60.34
C PHE A 739 -2.51 9.01 61.24
N LEU A 740 -3.72 9.27 60.75
CA LEU A 740 -4.99 8.95 61.38
C LEU A 740 -5.44 7.57 60.92
N SER A 741 -5.19 6.56 61.76
CA SER A 741 -5.60 5.19 61.44
C SER A 741 -7.09 5.00 61.72
N GLU A 742 -7.91 5.10 60.68
CA GLU A 742 -9.37 4.95 60.74
C GLU A 742 -9.81 3.63 61.39
N SER A 743 -9.03 2.56 61.18
CA SER A 743 -9.30 1.25 61.77
C SER A 743 -8.99 1.18 63.26
N ARG A 744 -8.13 2.05 63.80
CA ARG A 744 -7.69 2.05 65.21
C ARG A 744 -8.46 3.04 66.08
N ILE A 745 -8.89 4.16 65.51
CA ILE A 745 -9.63 5.23 66.21
C ILE A 745 -10.81 4.66 67.02
N PRO A 746 -11.72 3.84 66.47
CA PRO A 746 -12.86 3.32 67.24
C PRO A 746 -12.44 2.44 68.41
N PHE A 747 -11.38 1.64 68.28
CA PHE A 747 -10.92 0.75 69.35
C PHE A 747 -10.44 1.53 70.57
N VAL A 748 -9.56 2.52 70.36
CA VAL A 748 -8.99 3.29 71.47
C VAL A 748 -10.01 4.27 72.07
N ARG A 749 -10.83 4.93 71.25
CA ARG A 749 -11.89 5.84 71.74
C ARG A 749 -12.89 5.11 72.62
N ASN A 750 -13.38 3.96 72.16
CA ASN A 750 -14.37 3.18 72.90
C ASN A 750 -13.78 2.61 74.19
N ALA A 751 -12.53 2.15 74.17
CA ALA A 751 -11.87 1.64 75.37
C ALA A 751 -11.66 2.74 76.42
N VAL A 752 -11.18 3.92 76.02
CA VAL A 752 -11.01 5.07 76.93
C VAL A 752 -12.35 5.55 77.47
N ALA A 753 -13.37 5.70 76.63
CA ALA A 753 -14.71 6.13 77.06
C ALA A 753 -15.36 5.13 78.02
N ALA A 754 -15.12 3.83 77.84
CA ALA A 754 -15.63 2.78 78.72
C ALA A 754 -14.76 2.52 79.97
N GLY A 755 -13.63 3.22 80.14
CA GLY A 755 -12.67 2.97 81.22
C GLY A 755 -11.99 1.60 81.15
N LYS A 756 -11.91 1.02 79.94
CA LYS A 756 -11.34 -0.31 79.64
C LYS A 756 -10.01 -0.23 78.88
N HIS A 757 -9.41 0.96 78.79
CA HIS A 757 -8.09 1.14 78.19
C HIS A 757 -7.00 0.45 79.04
N ILE A 758 -5.86 0.14 78.44
CA ILE A 758 -4.69 -0.42 79.13
C ILE A 758 -3.93 0.75 79.78
N PRO A 759 -3.71 0.76 81.11
CA PRO A 759 -2.93 1.82 81.76
C PRO A 759 -1.54 1.97 81.12
N LEU A 760 -1.02 3.20 80.98
CA LEU A 760 0.23 3.42 80.22
C LEU A 760 1.43 2.67 80.80
N LYS A 761 1.47 2.47 82.12
CA LYS A 761 2.47 1.64 82.80
C LYS A 761 2.49 0.18 82.30
N ASP A 762 1.33 -0.36 81.95
CA ASP A 762 1.15 -1.74 81.50
C ASP A 762 1.39 -1.81 79.98
N VAL A 763 1.04 -0.75 79.24
CA VAL A 763 1.44 -0.58 77.83
C VAL A 763 2.96 -0.60 77.69
N PHE A 764 3.69 0.12 78.54
CA PHE A 764 5.15 0.22 78.44
C PHE A 764 5.89 -1.09 78.73
N SER A 765 5.26 -2.03 79.42
CA SER A 765 5.83 -3.34 79.76
C SER A 765 5.23 -4.50 78.97
N GLY A 766 4.26 -4.24 78.09
CA GLY A 766 3.58 -5.26 77.28
C GLY A 766 4.44 -5.81 76.14
N ASP A 767 4.22 -7.09 75.82
CA ASP A 767 4.82 -7.79 74.67
C ASP A 767 3.73 -8.04 73.61
N ALA A 768 3.88 -7.41 72.45
CA ALA A 768 2.90 -7.49 71.37
C ALA A 768 2.78 -8.91 70.78
N LEU A 769 3.88 -9.64 70.63
CA LEU A 769 3.88 -10.99 70.04
C LEU A 769 3.23 -12.00 71.00
N ALA A 770 3.47 -11.86 72.31
CA ALA A 770 2.80 -12.66 73.33
C ALA A 770 1.28 -12.39 73.34
N LEU A 771 0.85 -11.13 73.19
CA LEU A 771 -0.56 -10.75 73.12
C LEU A 771 -1.24 -11.29 71.86
N ILE A 772 -0.61 -11.18 70.68
CA ILE A 772 -1.14 -11.74 69.42
C ILE A 772 -1.43 -13.23 69.56
N ASN A 773 -0.53 -13.97 70.21
CA ASN A 773 -0.64 -15.42 70.35
C ASN A 773 -1.59 -15.86 71.48
N SER A 774 -2.03 -14.97 72.37
CA SER A 774 -2.86 -15.31 73.54
C SER A 774 -4.27 -14.73 73.52
N ASP A 775 -4.46 -13.47 73.08
CA ASP A 775 -5.77 -12.80 73.02
C ASP A 775 -5.78 -11.73 71.92
N HIS A 776 -6.40 -12.08 70.79
CA HIS A 776 -6.43 -11.22 69.60
C HIS A 776 -7.08 -9.85 69.85
N ASN A 777 -8.14 -9.78 70.66
CA ASN A 777 -8.84 -8.52 70.93
C ASN A 777 -7.99 -7.59 71.80
N LYS A 778 -7.25 -8.15 72.77
CA LYS A 778 -6.29 -7.38 73.57
C LYS A 778 -5.12 -6.89 72.72
N ALA A 779 -4.64 -7.67 71.76
CA ALA A 779 -3.61 -7.23 70.83
C ALA A 779 -4.07 -6.03 69.99
N LEU A 780 -5.30 -6.08 69.43
CA LEU A 780 -5.87 -4.96 68.66
C LEU A 780 -5.99 -3.67 69.49
N LEU A 781 -6.42 -3.78 70.75
CA LEU A 781 -6.49 -2.64 71.67
C LEU A 781 -5.09 -2.10 72.00
N PHE A 782 -4.14 -2.98 72.32
CA PHE A 782 -2.75 -2.61 72.57
C PHE A 782 -2.16 -1.82 71.40
N TYR A 783 -2.37 -2.28 70.15
CA TYR A 783 -1.94 -1.55 68.96
C TYR A 783 -2.59 -0.16 68.84
N ALA A 784 -3.90 -0.07 69.07
CA ALA A 784 -4.61 1.21 68.98
C ALA A 784 -4.12 2.22 70.04
N GLU A 785 -3.77 1.75 71.23
CA GLU A 785 -3.21 2.60 72.28
C GLU A 785 -1.78 3.03 71.98
N CYS A 786 -0.93 2.10 71.54
CA CYS A 786 0.44 2.41 71.12
C CYS A 786 0.48 3.44 70.01
N TRP A 787 -0.40 3.30 69.02
CA TRP A 787 -0.58 4.24 67.92
C TRP A 787 -1.00 5.62 68.39
N SER A 788 -2.12 5.72 69.13
CA SER A 788 -2.65 7.02 69.55
C SER A 788 -1.70 7.75 70.50
N LEU A 789 -0.93 7.01 71.31
CA LEU A 789 0.12 7.57 72.14
C LEU A 789 1.27 8.12 71.29
N ASN A 790 1.73 7.37 70.28
CA ASN A 790 2.76 7.82 69.34
C ASN A 790 2.32 9.05 68.56
N LEU A 791 1.07 9.05 68.09
CA LEU A 791 0.45 10.18 67.41
C LEU A 791 0.43 11.42 68.32
N PHE A 792 -0.06 11.26 69.56
CA PHE A 792 -0.08 12.33 70.56
C PHE A 792 1.31 12.89 70.84
N LEU A 793 2.28 12.03 71.15
CA LEU A 793 3.64 12.44 71.48
C LEU A 793 4.37 13.11 70.30
N THR A 794 4.02 12.74 69.06
CA THR A 794 4.61 13.32 67.84
C THR A 794 3.96 14.66 67.48
N GLN A 795 2.67 14.84 67.74
CA GLN A 795 1.90 16.00 67.27
C GLN A 795 1.52 17.01 68.37
N THR A 796 1.82 16.72 69.64
CA THR A 796 1.47 17.61 70.75
C THR A 796 2.25 18.93 70.75
N ASP A 797 1.55 20.02 71.02
CA ASP A 797 2.15 21.35 71.23
C ASP A 797 2.89 21.45 72.58
N ARG A 798 2.66 20.49 73.50
CA ARG A 798 3.32 20.45 74.80
C ARG A 798 4.78 20.06 74.63
N LYS A 799 5.65 21.08 74.68
CA LYS A 799 7.10 20.93 74.50
C LYS A 799 7.72 19.84 75.39
N GLU A 800 7.27 19.73 76.65
CA GLU A 800 7.74 18.69 77.58
C GLU A 800 7.59 17.28 77.00
N TYR A 801 6.41 16.95 76.46
CA TYR A 801 6.14 15.62 75.91
C TYR A 801 6.84 15.41 74.57
N ARG A 802 6.77 16.39 73.68
CA ARG A 802 7.37 16.29 72.34
C ARG A 802 8.90 16.19 72.42
N ASP A 803 9.55 17.10 73.15
CA ASP A 803 11.00 17.16 73.26
C ASP A 803 11.53 15.96 74.07
N GLY A 804 10.80 15.55 75.13
CA GLY A 804 11.08 14.33 75.89
C GLY A 804 10.97 13.06 75.04
N TYR A 805 9.93 12.97 74.20
CA TYR A 805 9.76 11.83 73.29
C TYR A 805 10.86 11.78 72.22
N LEU A 806 11.25 12.92 71.64
CA LEU A 806 12.37 12.99 70.70
C LEU A 806 13.69 12.54 71.33
N ALA A 807 13.95 12.94 72.59
CA ALA A 807 15.14 12.52 73.32
C ALA A 807 15.13 11.01 73.63
N TYR A 808 13.98 10.47 74.06
CA TYR A 808 13.78 9.03 74.25
C TYR A 808 14.04 8.25 72.95
N ARG A 809 13.43 8.67 71.84
CA ARG A 809 13.59 8.00 70.53
C ARG A 809 15.05 7.96 70.09
N LYS A 810 15.76 9.08 70.26
CA LYS A 810 17.19 9.17 69.96
C LYS A 810 18.00 8.18 70.82
N ALA A 811 17.72 8.10 72.12
CA ALA A 811 18.41 7.16 73.01
C ALA A 811 18.17 5.70 72.60
N VAL A 812 16.93 5.34 72.26
CA VAL A 812 16.58 3.99 71.78
C VAL A 812 17.23 3.68 70.43
N GLN A 813 17.26 4.64 69.50
CA GLN A 813 17.96 4.52 68.21
C GLN A 813 19.46 4.26 68.39
N GLU A 814 20.09 4.89 69.39
CA GLU A 814 21.49 4.67 69.77
C GLU A 814 21.73 3.33 70.50
N GLY A 815 20.69 2.50 70.69
CA GLY A 815 20.77 1.19 71.33
C GLY A 815 20.74 1.22 72.86
N LYS A 816 20.38 2.36 73.48
CA LYS A 816 20.25 2.46 74.94
C LYS A 816 18.94 1.83 75.40
N ALA A 817 18.98 1.11 76.52
CA ALA A 817 17.80 0.57 77.21
C ALA A 817 17.08 1.67 78.02
N ALA A 818 16.62 2.72 77.34
CA ALA A 818 15.99 3.87 77.95
C ALA A 818 14.47 3.67 78.08
N THR A 819 13.85 4.30 79.08
CA THR A 819 12.39 4.33 79.26
C THR A 819 11.83 5.72 79.00
N LEU A 820 10.56 5.83 78.58
CA LEU A 820 9.95 7.16 78.36
C LEU A 820 9.92 8.00 79.65
N GLY A 821 9.79 7.34 80.81
CA GLY A 821 9.77 7.99 82.13
C GLY A 821 11.06 8.72 82.51
N GLU A 822 12.19 8.39 81.88
CA GLU A 822 13.47 9.12 82.06
C GLU A 822 13.42 10.52 81.43
N PHE A 823 12.57 10.72 80.42
CA PHE A 823 12.47 11.96 79.65
C PHE A 823 11.15 12.70 79.88
N VAL A 824 10.09 11.99 80.25
CA VAL A 824 8.77 12.53 80.62
C VAL A 824 8.45 12.11 82.04
N LYS A 825 8.61 13.03 83.00
CA LYS A 825 8.65 12.72 84.44
C LYS A 825 7.29 12.33 85.03
N ASP A 826 6.19 12.90 84.52
CA ASP A 826 4.84 12.67 85.05
C ASP A 826 4.00 11.80 84.11
N ILE A 827 4.18 10.48 84.21
CA ILE A 827 3.46 9.49 83.40
C ILE A 827 1.95 9.48 83.70
N GLY A 828 1.54 9.80 84.93
CA GLY A 828 0.11 9.87 85.30
C GLY A 828 -0.59 11.05 84.63
N LYS A 829 0.07 12.21 84.59
CA LYS A 829 -0.40 13.37 83.84
C LYS A 829 -0.35 13.14 82.34
N LEU A 830 0.69 12.47 81.82
CA LEU A 830 0.76 12.05 80.42
C LEU A 830 -0.45 11.19 80.04
N GLU A 831 -0.80 10.19 80.85
CA GLU A 831 -1.97 9.33 80.61
C GLU A 831 -3.28 10.13 80.61
N THR A 832 -3.42 11.09 81.52
CA THR A 832 -4.61 11.97 81.58
C THR A 832 -4.73 12.85 80.34
N ASP A 833 -3.64 13.48 79.91
CA ASP A 833 -3.61 14.34 78.73
C ASP A 833 -3.81 13.54 77.43
N TRP A 834 -3.21 12.35 77.34
CA TRP A 834 -3.41 11.44 76.20
C TRP A 834 -4.87 10.98 76.08
N LYS A 835 -5.55 10.66 77.18
CA LYS A 835 -6.98 10.33 77.15
C LYS A 835 -7.85 11.48 76.65
N LEU A 836 -7.53 12.72 77.04
CA LEU A 836 -8.21 13.91 76.52
C LEU A 836 -7.99 14.06 75.01
N PHE A 837 -6.78 13.83 74.54
CA PHE A 837 -6.47 13.80 73.11
C PHE A 837 -7.26 12.71 72.37
N VAL A 838 -7.27 11.48 72.88
CA VAL A 838 -8.07 10.37 72.31
C VAL A 838 -9.55 10.71 72.26
N GLY A 839 -10.10 11.39 73.27
CA GLY A 839 -11.49 11.84 73.25
C GLY A 839 -11.82 12.85 72.15
N GLY A 840 -10.81 13.58 71.65
CA GLY A 840 -10.93 14.59 70.60
C GLY A 840 -10.60 14.11 69.18
N LEU A 841 -9.91 12.96 69.03
CA LEU A 841 -9.94 12.14 67.79
C LEU A 841 -11.37 11.63 67.56
#